data_AF-A0ABD2AFL3-F1
#
_entry.id   AF-A0ABD2AFL3-F1
#
_cell.length_a   1.000
_cell.length_b   1.000
_cell.length_c   1.000
_cell.angle_alpha   90.00
_cell.angle_beta   90.00
_cell.angle_gamma   90.00
#
_symmetry.space_group_name_H-M   'P 1'
#
loop_
_entity.id
_entity.type
_entity.pdbx_description
1 polymer ?
#
loop_
_entity_poly.entity_id
_entity_poly.type
_entity_poly.pdbx_seq_one_letter_code
_entity_poly.pdbx_strand_id
1 'polypeptide(L)'
;MNSMNTERTLSVGKKREDRGVQLKYKFGPLNLDVKCPGTAILLLQCQENTILLNAATALSKYATKSQENIKILFDLDIVKSIIPLINHENIFTRRFAAKLLAEMTAIPFVRDFLLESDYHIPYFTKVLIDEKDLFMQEFSSLILAELSKDMYGTARLLEQCPNTNFLYERIQSTDPDVKKNNIEIIYNLIQDPIGVQEIIYAENFSFPLIYRLLQEPYPEIQHLALNVIGDLLARKKDEYIHNLFRETKGLEALLNFLANDDWRDLHSKVLKILSLASDNHKTIELLNSIGGIQRIYKYMENTPNPKLFADAFDVVICFADILIGRKALYLNGIVDHLINTLEKNVQPDMYLTICYGIGKMVSYGPAGEKLSNGNVIKNILNVLKNDNLKWITRNSAMFALNELFNYNADNCKNFLELRGEEYLIWLIKQPLENVPLEIRLLAVQALIAIAHHSTLRNLVIKENTIDALCTSFEACLFSLINCSTIDELKILSCQALSMFCIDKIGRDAFLKVHGSSRLHYLLSDLHSIPVRNAAVQLVQVLSVDSVLANAFVQTKYLSYMLNNRVSARIIPSWDTCIETLFNSHLPAKFAFTGRLSLHDITKDGFYVLRQNICPFPVLNDLFRFKLCPLEPVYVVNTARSYSSIPTNNINEKDMEEAKNSIVNENASKGVFVSEEVLNSWLHLMFGRLQLDPYLCEYIDLLKCKLVAMESKDLIINEDPNLINISNIASRAKMLAEFVARQMSGPDPSSTCLDHQLEVHLREIKESIGTSVIPLGQLRVGSYLERAVLFKVLADKICLPTALVRGEYGTAWVEIAIPQIEVPPEDTSFSEYLMQEGPCTDWIIRNITLMEENQLLSKKLFSQVQSVSNIAVPWKLQQSIFPSKLMKPNVIVDLIEKPGQFIPIHSELGKTYKCKKIICDLICSPEL
;
A
#
# COMPACT_ATOMS: atom_id res chain seq x y z
N MET A 1 68.80 -54.14 63.58
CA MET A 1 69.19 -53.13 64.59
C MET A 1 67.92 -52.67 65.27
N ASN A 2 67.61 -53.28 66.42
CA ASN A 2 67.66 -52.68 67.78
C ASN A 2 66.54 -51.67 68.01
N SER A 3 65.79 -51.66 69.11
CA SER A 3 65.51 -52.59 70.21
C SER A 3 64.49 -51.86 71.11
N MET A 4 63.62 -52.61 71.78
CA MET A 4 63.10 -52.39 73.15
C MET A 4 62.65 -50.97 73.58
N ASN A 5 61.40 -50.84 74.04
CA ASN A 5 61.12 -51.06 75.47
C ASN A 5 59.63 -51.14 75.84
N THR A 6 59.42 -52.00 76.83
CA THR A 6 58.21 -52.48 77.52
C THR A 6 57.81 -51.64 78.72
N GLU A 7 56.52 -51.67 79.11
CA GLU A 7 55.93 -52.03 80.43
C GLU A 7 54.51 -51.44 80.58
N ARG A 8 53.42 -52.23 80.58
CA ARG A 8 52.80 -53.11 81.61
C ARG A 8 52.07 -52.38 82.76
N THR A 9 50.74 -52.54 82.84
CA THR A 9 49.95 -53.01 84.02
C THR A 9 48.44 -53.11 83.66
N LEU A 10 47.88 -54.32 83.56
CA LEU A 10 46.88 -54.99 84.46
C LEU A 10 45.50 -54.28 84.55
N SER A 11 44.40 -54.90 84.08
CA SER A 11 43.57 -55.76 84.96
C SER A 11 42.46 -56.54 84.23
N VAL A 12 42.30 -57.81 84.66
CA VAL A 12 41.10 -58.64 84.85
C VAL A 12 40.11 -58.86 83.69
N GLY A 13 39.86 -60.14 83.40
CA GLY A 13 39.10 -60.63 82.25
C GLY A 13 37.63 -60.20 82.19
N LYS A 14 37.14 -60.10 80.95
CA LYS A 14 35.74 -60.41 80.59
C LYS A 14 35.72 -61.61 79.65
N LYS A 15 34.78 -62.50 79.97
CA LYS A 15 34.55 -63.84 79.44
C LYS A 15 34.69 -63.93 77.92
N ARG A 16 35.32 -65.01 77.44
CA ARG A 16 35.10 -65.52 76.07
C ARG A 16 33.60 -65.72 75.89
N GLU A 17 32.97 -64.89 75.06
CA GLU A 17 31.67 -65.26 74.50
C GLU A 17 31.89 -66.40 73.52
N ASP A 18 31.41 -67.56 73.94
CA ASP A 18 31.34 -68.77 73.18
C ASP A 18 30.47 -68.53 71.94
N ARG A 19 31.10 -68.25 70.78
CA ARG A 19 30.40 -68.06 69.49
C ARG A 19 29.61 -69.31 69.06
N GLY A 20 29.74 -70.43 69.78
CA GLY A 20 28.99 -71.67 69.58
C GLY A 20 27.56 -71.69 70.15
N VAL A 21 27.14 -70.69 70.95
CA VAL A 21 25.81 -70.72 71.60
C VAL A 21 24.74 -69.88 70.87
N GLN A 22 25.13 -68.95 69.98
CA GLN A 22 24.18 -68.17 69.15
C GLN A 22 23.76 -68.85 67.83
N LEU A 23 24.32 -70.02 67.49
CA LEU A 23 24.06 -70.73 66.23
C LEU A 23 23.05 -71.88 66.34
N LYS A 24 22.55 -72.21 67.55
CA LYS A 24 21.59 -73.32 67.73
C LYS A 24 20.13 -72.97 67.39
N TYR A 25 19.80 -71.69 67.21
CA TYR A 25 18.42 -71.22 66.96
C TYR A 25 18.30 -70.29 65.74
N LYS A 26 19.32 -70.20 64.88
CA LYS A 26 19.23 -69.47 63.60
C LYS A 26 19.16 -70.48 62.45
N PHE A 27 18.12 -70.36 61.63
CA PHE A 27 18.04 -71.05 60.35
C PHE A 27 19.30 -70.75 59.51
N GLY A 28 19.78 -71.73 58.75
CA GLY A 28 20.79 -71.47 57.71
C GLY A 28 20.24 -70.50 56.65
N PRO A 29 21.09 -69.80 55.89
CA PRO A 29 20.64 -68.87 54.86
C PRO A 29 19.76 -69.59 53.83
N LEU A 30 18.52 -69.13 53.68
CA LEU A 30 17.56 -69.63 52.70
C LEU A 30 17.76 -68.88 51.38
N ASN A 31 18.16 -69.59 50.33
CA ASN A 31 18.28 -69.02 48.98
C ASN A 31 16.93 -69.12 48.25
N LEU A 32 16.28 -67.98 48.02
CA LEU A 32 15.03 -67.88 47.26
C LEU A 32 15.34 -67.57 45.79
N ASP A 33 14.97 -68.47 44.88
CA ASP A 33 15.07 -68.25 43.43
C ASP A 33 13.76 -67.63 42.90
N VAL A 34 13.79 -66.33 42.59
CA VAL A 34 12.61 -65.55 42.20
C VAL A 34 12.59 -65.39 40.68
N LYS A 35 11.65 -66.07 40.01
CA LYS A 35 11.52 -66.07 38.54
C LYS A 35 10.41 -65.17 38.01
N CYS A 36 9.44 -64.79 38.86
CA CYS A 36 8.28 -63.98 38.48
C CYS A 36 8.41 -62.56 39.04
N PRO A 37 8.18 -61.50 38.23
CA PRO A 37 8.24 -60.11 38.70
C PRO A 37 7.26 -59.82 39.83
N GLY A 38 6.04 -60.40 39.81
CA GLY A 38 5.07 -60.21 40.89
C GLY A 38 5.57 -60.69 42.25
N THR A 39 6.28 -61.82 42.29
CA THR A 39 6.92 -62.32 43.52
C THR A 39 8.02 -61.39 44.01
N ALA A 40 8.82 -60.82 43.08
CA ALA A 40 9.83 -59.84 43.44
C ALA A 40 9.22 -58.53 43.98
N ILE A 41 8.05 -58.10 43.47
CA ILE A 41 7.33 -56.91 43.97
C ILE A 41 6.89 -57.13 45.42
N LEU A 42 6.38 -58.31 45.78
CA LEU A 42 6.01 -58.62 47.16
C LEU A 42 7.20 -58.54 48.12
N LEU A 43 8.40 -58.90 47.65
CA LEU A 43 9.63 -58.82 48.45
C LEU A 43 10.08 -57.37 48.74
N LEU A 44 9.53 -56.37 48.05
CA LEU A 44 9.77 -54.95 48.36
C LEU A 44 9.17 -54.53 49.71
N GLN A 45 8.25 -55.32 50.28
CA GLN A 45 7.66 -55.08 51.60
C GLN A 45 8.44 -55.77 52.73
N CYS A 46 9.52 -56.47 52.42
CA CYS A 46 10.31 -57.21 53.40
C CYS A 46 11.10 -56.25 54.33
N GLN A 47 11.16 -56.56 55.63
CA GLN A 47 11.96 -55.80 56.60
C GLN A 47 13.47 -56.08 56.49
N GLU A 48 13.86 -57.17 55.82
CA GLU A 48 15.27 -57.50 55.62
C GLU A 48 15.88 -56.68 54.47
N ASN A 49 16.73 -55.71 54.83
CA ASN A 49 17.41 -54.80 53.90
C ASN A 49 18.10 -55.52 52.73
N THR A 50 18.67 -56.71 52.96
CA THR A 50 19.37 -57.50 51.94
C THR A 50 18.41 -58.07 50.89
N ILE A 51 17.26 -58.62 51.32
CA ILE A 51 16.24 -59.17 50.43
C ILE A 51 15.58 -58.04 49.65
N LEU A 52 15.22 -56.95 50.34
CA LEU A 52 14.60 -55.78 49.74
C LEU A 52 15.51 -55.14 48.67
N LEU A 53 16.81 -54.99 48.97
CA LEU A 53 17.79 -54.47 48.00
C LEU A 53 17.93 -55.39 46.79
N ASN A 54 18.00 -56.70 47.00
CA ASN A 54 18.09 -57.68 45.91
C ASN A 54 16.84 -57.66 45.02
N ALA A 55 15.65 -57.51 45.62
CA ALA A 55 14.39 -57.38 44.91
C ALA A 55 14.34 -56.09 44.07
N ALA A 56 14.66 -54.93 44.66
CA ALA A 56 14.71 -53.65 43.96
C ALA A 56 15.73 -53.66 42.81
N THR A 57 16.90 -54.28 43.02
CA THR A 57 17.94 -54.44 41.99
C THR A 57 17.46 -55.32 40.84
N ALA A 58 16.81 -56.46 41.14
CA ALA A 58 16.32 -57.40 40.14
C ALA A 58 15.20 -56.77 39.30
N LEU A 59 14.27 -56.05 39.93
CA LEU A 59 13.18 -55.34 39.27
C LEU A 59 13.68 -54.18 38.41
N SER A 60 14.62 -53.38 38.91
CA SER A 60 15.28 -52.32 38.13
C SER A 60 15.97 -52.90 36.88
N LYS A 61 16.72 -54.00 37.02
CA LYS A 61 17.33 -54.69 35.88
C LYS A 61 16.31 -55.31 34.92
N TYR A 62 15.14 -55.71 35.42
CA TYR A 62 14.07 -56.24 34.59
C TYR A 62 13.42 -55.13 33.75
N ALA A 63 13.16 -53.97 34.36
CA ALA A 63 12.59 -52.80 33.69
C ALA A 63 13.48 -52.31 32.54
N THR A 64 14.79 -52.13 32.77
CA THR A 64 15.73 -51.62 31.75
C THR A 64 15.86 -52.52 30.50
N LYS A 65 15.40 -53.78 30.54
CA LYS A 65 15.54 -54.71 29.39
C LYS A 65 14.58 -54.42 28.23
N SER A 66 13.36 -53.96 28.49
CA SER A 66 12.39 -53.67 27.44
C SER A 66 11.23 -52.81 27.95
N GLN A 67 10.63 -52.01 27.06
CA GLN A 67 9.43 -51.24 27.37
C GLN A 67 8.23 -52.12 27.74
N GLU A 68 8.15 -53.34 27.20
CA GLU A 68 7.09 -54.29 27.57
C GLU A 68 7.23 -54.76 29.02
N ASN A 69 8.45 -54.90 29.53
CA ASN A 69 8.67 -55.23 30.93
C ASN A 69 8.17 -54.13 31.85
N ILE A 70 8.34 -52.86 31.48
CA ILE A 70 7.85 -51.70 32.25
C ILE A 70 6.32 -51.74 32.35
N LYS A 71 5.62 -52.05 31.24
CA LYS A 71 4.16 -52.23 31.25
C LYS A 71 3.71 -53.37 32.16
N ILE A 72 4.38 -54.53 32.08
CA ILE A 72 4.09 -55.68 32.96
C ILE A 72 4.24 -55.29 34.43
N LEU A 73 5.28 -54.54 34.79
CA LEU A 73 5.46 -54.06 36.16
C LEU A 73 4.38 -53.07 36.58
N PHE A 74 3.94 -52.19 35.67
CA PHE A 74 2.84 -51.25 35.91
C PHE A 74 1.52 -51.97 36.16
N ASP A 75 1.18 -52.97 35.33
CA ASP A 75 -0.03 -53.78 35.48
C ASP A 75 -0.05 -54.56 36.81
N LEU A 76 1.13 -54.82 37.39
CA LEU A 76 1.32 -55.42 38.71
C LEU A 76 1.34 -54.41 39.87
N ASP A 77 0.95 -53.15 39.63
CA ASP A 77 0.82 -52.07 40.63
C ASP A 77 2.12 -51.78 41.40
N ILE A 78 3.25 -51.88 40.70
CA ILE A 78 4.58 -51.72 41.32
C ILE A 78 4.80 -50.32 41.92
N VAL A 79 4.17 -49.28 41.36
CA VAL A 79 4.41 -47.87 41.73
C VAL A 79 4.15 -47.66 43.21
N LYS A 80 3.05 -48.18 43.75
CA LYS A 80 2.72 -48.09 45.18
C LYS A 80 3.77 -48.74 46.09
N SER A 81 4.44 -49.78 45.60
CA SER A 81 5.50 -50.48 46.33
C SER A 81 6.85 -49.76 46.28
N ILE A 82 7.11 -48.99 45.21
CA ILE A 82 8.38 -48.27 45.03
C ILE A 82 8.39 -46.92 45.75
N ILE A 83 7.27 -46.19 45.75
CA ILE A 83 7.21 -44.82 46.31
C ILE A 83 7.76 -44.72 47.75
N PRO A 84 7.46 -45.63 48.69
CA PRO A 84 8.05 -45.57 50.03
C PRO A 84 9.57 -45.77 50.05
N LEU A 85 10.11 -46.52 49.08
CA LEU A 85 11.52 -46.91 49.03
C LEU A 85 12.46 -45.80 48.57
N ILE A 86 11.95 -44.76 47.90
CA ILE A 86 12.76 -43.59 47.53
C ILE A 86 13.27 -42.85 48.77
N ASN A 87 12.58 -42.97 49.91
CA ASN A 87 12.96 -42.39 51.20
C ASN A 87 13.63 -43.37 52.17
N HIS A 88 14.03 -44.55 51.70
CA HIS A 88 14.61 -45.58 52.56
C HIS A 88 15.96 -45.16 53.15
N GLU A 89 16.27 -45.57 54.39
CA GLU A 89 17.53 -45.21 55.09
C GLU A 89 18.79 -45.67 54.32
N ASN A 90 18.67 -46.79 53.60
CA ASN A 90 19.75 -47.34 52.78
C ASN A 90 19.85 -46.64 51.41
N ILE A 91 20.99 -46.00 51.13
CA ILE A 91 21.29 -45.32 49.86
C ILE A 91 21.15 -46.22 48.63
N PHE A 92 21.57 -47.48 48.68
CA PHE A 92 21.48 -48.38 47.53
C PHE A 92 20.03 -48.75 47.23
N THR A 93 19.21 -48.96 48.26
CA THR A 93 17.78 -49.15 48.10
C THR A 93 17.15 -47.93 47.41
N ARG A 94 17.48 -46.71 47.88
CA ARG A 94 17.00 -45.47 47.26
C ARG A 94 17.40 -45.37 45.80
N ARG A 95 18.66 -45.67 45.46
CA ARG A 95 19.16 -45.65 44.07
C ARG A 95 18.38 -46.57 43.16
N PHE A 96 18.19 -47.83 43.53
CA PHE A 96 17.48 -48.78 42.68
C PHE A 96 15.98 -48.48 42.62
N ALA A 97 15.39 -47.97 43.70
CA ALA A 97 14.00 -47.49 43.70
C ALA A 97 13.83 -46.28 42.77
N ALA A 98 14.70 -45.28 42.88
CA ALA A 98 14.68 -44.09 42.03
C ALA A 98 14.96 -44.43 40.56
N LYS A 99 15.94 -45.30 40.29
CA LYS A 99 16.21 -45.82 38.93
C LYS A 99 14.98 -46.50 38.34
N LEU A 100 14.38 -47.43 39.09
CA LEU A 100 13.20 -48.13 38.63
C LEU A 100 12.05 -47.15 38.40
N LEU A 101 11.82 -46.21 39.30
CA LEU A 101 10.79 -45.18 39.12
C LEU A 101 11.05 -44.30 37.88
N ALA A 102 12.31 -43.95 37.60
CA ALA A 102 12.71 -43.20 36.41
C ALA A 102 12.46 -43.97 35.10
N GLU A 103 12.60 -45.31 35.11
CA GLU A 103 12.19 -46.13 33.96
C GLU A 103 10.65 -46.16 33.81
N MET A 104 9.93 -46.18 34.94
CA MET A 104 8.46 -46.21 34.96
C MET A 104 7.83 -44.92 34.42
N THR A 105 8.52 -43.76 34.45
CA THR A 105 7.99 -42.50 33.88
C THR A 105 7.83 -42.54 32.36
N ALA A 106 8.35 -43.57 31.68
CA ALA A 106 8.01 -43.85 30.28
C ALA A 106 6.50 -44.06 30.09
N ILE A 107 5.77 -44.54 31.11
CA ILE A 107 4.32 -44.73 31.08
C ILE A 107 3.61 -43.42 31.45
N PRO A 108 2.71 -42.89 30.60
CA PRO A 108 1.98 -41.64 30.85
C PRO A 108 1.24 -41.60 32.20
N PHE A 109 0.50 -42.67 32.54
CA PHE A 109 -0.22 -42.77 33.81
C PHE A 109 0.68 -42.66 35.05
N VAL A 110 1.95 -43.08 34.95
CA VAL A 110 2.91 -42.91 36.05
C VAL A 110 3.32 -41.44 36.18
N ARG A 111 3.50 -40.73 35.06
CA ARG A 111 3.75 -39.28 35.08
C ARG A 111 2.57 -38.54 35.68
N ASP A 112 1.35 -38.84 35.25
CA ASP A 112 0.13 -38.23 35.79
C ASP A 112 0.04 -38.43 37.31
N PHE A 113 0.25 -39.67 37.78
CA PHE A 113 0.30 -39.98 39.21
C PHE A 113 1.34 -39.14 39.98
N LEU A 114 2.54 -38.95 39.42
CA LEU A 114 3.59 -38.15 40.04
C LEU A 114 3.26 -36.65 40.03
N LEU A 115 2.59 -36.15 38.99
CA LEU A 115 2.20 -34.75 38.83
C LEU A 115 0.98 -34.36 39.69
N GLU A 116 0.07 -35.29 39.97
CA GLU A 116 -1.11 -35.08 40.82
C GLU A 116 -0.75 -34.76 42.27
N SER A 117 0.40 -35.25 42.76
CA SER A 117 0.87 -35.00 44.12
C SER A 117 1.70 -33.72 44.21
N ASP A 118 1.47 -32.90 45.25
CA ASP A 118 2.32 -31.76 45.59
C ASP A 118 3.64 -32.15 46.32
N TYR A 119 3.92 -33.45 46.44
CA TYR A 119 5.09 -33.95 47.15
C TYR A 119 6.25 -34.32 46.21
N HIS A 120 5.97 -34.95 45.07
CA HIS A 120 6.99 -35.62 44.28
C HIS A 120 7.96 -34.67 43.58
N ILE A 121 7.45 -33.59 42.97
CA ILE A 121 8.31 -32.59 42.31
C ILE A 121 9.26 -31.92 43.33
N PRO A 122 8.80 -31.34 44.46
CA PRO A 122 9.68 -30.78 45.48
C PRO A 122 10.67 -31.79 46.04
N TYR A 123 10.26 -33.05 46.18
CA TYR A 123 11.15 -34.12 46.63
C TYR A 123 12.33 -34.32 45.67
N PHE A 124 12.08 -34.55 44.38
CA PHE A 124 13.15 -34.78 43.41
C PHE A 124 14.01 -33.53 43.19
N THR A 125 13.42 -32.34 43.23
CA THR A 125 14.16 -31.07 43.23
C THR A 125 15.08 -30.96 44.43
N LYS A 126 14.60 -31.31 45.63
CA LYS A 126 15.42 -31.30 46.85
C LYS A 126 16.57 -32.31 46.77
N VAL A 127 16.33 -33.51 46.21
CA VAL A 127 17.41 -34.49 45.97
C VAL A 127 18.48 -33.91 45.06
N LEU A 128 18.10 -33.15 44.01
CA LEU A 128 19.08 -32.51 43.12
C LEU A 128 19.91 -31.43 43.81
N ILE A 129 19.33 -30.71 44.78
CA ILE A 129 20.00 -29.62 45.49
C ILE A 129 20.89 -30.15 46.63
N ASP A 130 20.34 -31.01 47.49
CA ASP A 130 20.94 -31.37 48.78
C ASP A 130 21.77 -32.66 48.75
N GLU A 131 21.40 -33.65 47.92
CA GLU A 131 22.01 -34.98 47.95
C GLU A 131 23.36 -34.96 47.20
N LYS A 132 24.40 -35.55 47.79
CA LYS A 132 25.75 -35.60 47.17
C LYS A 132 25.93 -36.77 46.21
N ASP A 133 25.02 -37.73 46.24
CA ASP A 133 25.12 -38.94 45.46
C ASP A 133 24.74 -38.71 43.98
N LEU A 134 25.69 -38.90 43.07
CA LEU A 134 25.50 -38.64 41.65
C LEU A 134 24.39 -39.50 41.02
N PHE A 135 24.26 -40.77 41.42
CA PHE A 135 23.20 -41.64 40.91
C PHE A 135 21.80 -41.16 41.34
N MET A 136 21.66 -40.71 42.59
CA MET A 136 20.39 -40.10 43.02
C MET A 136 20.08 -38.82 42.25
N GLN A 137 21.08 -37.99 41.96
CA GLN A 137 20.91 -36.80 41.12
C GLN A 137 20.53 -37.17 39.67
N GLU A 138 21.19 -38.16 39.08
CA GLU A 138 20.91 -38.67 37.73
C GLU A 138 19.45 -39.11 37.61
N PHE A 139 19.00 -40.04 38.46
CA PHE A 139 17.63 -40.56 38.38
C PHE A 139 16.58 -39.51 38.73
N SER A 140 16.86 -38.61 39.69
CA SER A 140 15.92 -37.53 40.04
C SER A 140 15.79 -36.51 38.91
N SER A 141 16.90 -36.13 38.26
CA SER A 141 16.87 -35.23 37.10
C SER A 141 16.19 -35.89 35.90
N LEU A 142 16.39 -37.20 35.67
CA LEU A 142 15.69 -37.93 34.61
C LEU A 142 14.18 -37.92 34.85
N ILE A 143 13.72 -38.17 36.08
CA ILE A 143 12.29 -38.09 36.43
C ILE A 143 11.76 -36.68 36.12
N LEU A 144 12.42 -35.62 36.59
CA LEU A 144 11.95 -34.25 36.33
C LEU A 144 11.98 -33.87 34.84
N ALA A 145 12.97 -34.36 34.07
CA ALA A 145 13.01 -34.17 32.62
C ALA A 145 11.81 -34.85 31.95
N GLU A 146 11.48 -36.08 32.32
CA GLU A 146 10.31 -36.80 31.81
C GLU A 146 8.98 -36.16 32.22
N LEU A 147 8.89 -35.66 33.47
CA LEU A 147 7.69 -34.97 33.97
C LEU A 147 7.47 -33.62 33.29
N SER A 148 8.53 -32.93 32.84
CA SER A 148 8.42 -31.62 32.19
C SER A 148 8.14 -31.68 30.68
N LYS A 149 8.06 -32.87 30.06
CA LYS A 149 7.90 -33.00 28.59
C LYS A 149 6.64 -32.40 28.02
N ASP A 150 5.57 -32.27 28.81
CA ASP A 150 4.33 -31.64 28.40
C ASP A 150 4.06 -30.33 29.16
N MET A 151 3.12 -29.54 28.63
CA MET A 151 2.78 -28.23 29.19
C MET A 151 2.21 -28.31 30.61
N TYR A 152 1.48 -29.39 30.94
CA TYR A 152 0.90 -29.56 32.27
C TYR A 152 1.98 -29.80 33.31
N GLY A 153 2.92 -30.72 33.04
CA GLY A 153 4.03 -31.01 33.91
C GLY A 153 5.01 -29.85 34.04
N THR A 154 5.25 -29.09 32.97
CA THR A 154 5.99 -27.82 33.03
C THR A 154 5.32 -26.82 33.98
N ALA A 155 4.01 -26.60 33.85
CA ALA A 155 3.26 -25.71 34.73
C ALA A 155 3.33 -26.15 36.21
N ARG A 156 3.18 -27.45 36.47
CA ARG A 156 3.29 -28.02 37.83
C ARG A 156 4.70 -27.87 38.40
N LEU A 157 5.74 -28.02 37.58
CA LEU A 157 7.12 -27.83 38.01
C LEU A 157 7.38 -26.38 38.41
N LEU A 158 6.90 -25.40 37.62
CA LEU A 158 7.02 -23.98 37.94
C LEU A 158 6.21 -23.58 39.17
N GLU A 159 5.00 -24.13 39.34
CA GLU A 159 4.15 -23.88 40.51
C GLU A 159 4.78 -24.37 41.81
N GLN A 160 5.26 -25.61 41.82
CA GLN A 160 5.80 -26.25 43.03
C GLN A 160 7.27 -25.89 43.31
N CYS A 161 8.01 -25.45 42.28
CA CYS A 161 9.42 -25.11 42.37
C CYS A 161 9.71 -23.80 41.61
N PRO A 162 9.37 -22.63 42.20
CA PRO A 162 9.55 -21.35 41.53
C PRO A 162 11.02 -20.97 41.33
N ASN A 163 11.94 -21.49 42.15
CA ASN A 163 13.37 -21.21 42.00
C ASN A 163 14.04 -22.24 41.07
N THR A 164 14.37 -21.82 39.85
CA THR A 164 15.03 -22.64 38.82
C THR A 164 16.55 -22.56 38.86
N ASN A 165 17.16 -21.81 39.81
CA ASN A 165 18.60 -21.57 39.84
C ASN A 165 19.46 -22.85 39.96
N PHE A 166 18.92 -23.89 40.60
CA PHE A 166 19.61 -25.18 40.76
C PHE A 166 19.95 -25.83 39.40
N LEU A 167 19.15 -25.58 38.35
CA LEU A 167 19.37 -26.14 37.02
C LEU A 167 20.73 -25.69 36.43
N TYR A 168 21.11 -24.43 36.65
CA TYR A 168 22.39 -23.87 36.18
C TYR A 168 23.60 -24.38 36.95
N GLU A 169 23.41 -24.72 38.23
CA GLU A 169 24.43 -25.41 39.01
C GLU A 169 24.60 -26.85 38.54
N ARG A 170 23.49 -27.56 38.29
CA ARG A 170 23.51 -28.97 37.88
C ARG A 170 23.97 -29.20 36.45
N ILE A 171 23.79 -28.23 35.54
CA ILE A 171 24.45 -28.24 34.21
C ILE A 171 25.99 -28.28 34.31
N GLN A 172 26.55 -27.84 35.44
CA GLN A 172 28.00 -27.88 35.69
C GLN A 172 28.45 -29.15 36.43
N SER A 173 27.56 -30.13 36.62
CA SER A 173 27.90 -31.42 37.24
C SER A 173 29.06 -32.11 36.54
N THR A 174 29.81 -32.96 37.25
CA THR A 174 30.81 -33.83 36.61
C THR A 174 30.19 -34.99 35.84
N ASP A 175 28.93 -35.31 36.15
CA ASP A 175 28.20 -36.42 35.56
C ASP A 175 27.44 -35.99 34.29
N PRO A 176 27.69 -36.64 33.12
CA PRO A 176 27.11 -36.22 31.84
C PRO A 176 25.60 -36.42 31.77
N ASP A 177 25.05 -37.45 32.43
CA ASP A 177 23.62 -37.73 32.43
C ASP A 177 22.87 -36.68 33.26
N VAL A 178 23.44 -36.28 34.41
CA VAL A 178 22.94 -35.12 35.16
C VAL A 178 22.96 -33.85 34.30
N LYS A 179 24.04 -33.57 33.55
CA LYS A 179 24.07 -32.41 32.64
C LYS A 179 22.97 -32.48 31.59
N LYS A 180 22.86 -33.63 30.91
CA LYS A 180 21.89 -33.91 29.83
C LYS A 180 20.46 -33.70 30.32
N ASN A 181 20.11 -34.29 31.45
CA ASN A 181 18.76 -34.20 31.99
C ASN A 181 18.41 -32.76 32.42
N ASN A 182 19.36 -32.02 33.01
CA ASN A 182 19.11 -30.64 33.43
C ASN A 182 18.99 -29.66 32.24
N ILE A 183 19.78 -29.84 31.17
CA ILE A 183 19.58 -29.03 29.95
C ILE A 183 18.27 -29.41 29.23
N GLU A 184 17.81 -30.66 29.32
CA GLU A 184 16.50 -31.08 28.82
C GLU A 184 15.35 -30.47 29.62
N ILE A 185 15.44 -30.40 30.95
CA ILE A 185 14.45 -29.68 31.78
C ILE A 185 14.38 -28.20 31.35
N ILE A 186 15.53 -27.54 31.17
CA ILE A 186 15.56 -26.15 30.68
C ILE A 186 14.92 -26.04 29.30
N TYR A 187 15.25 -26.96 28.38
CA TYR A 187 14.65 -27.00 27.04
C TYR A 187 13.12 -27.14 27.10
N ASN A 188 12.60 -28.00 27.98
CA ASN A 188 11.17 -28.18 28.17
C ASN A 188 10.51 -26.91 28.73
N LEU A 189 11.12 -26.30 29.77
CA LEU A 189 10.62 -25.08 30.40
C LEU A 189 10.56 -23.89 29.44
N ILE A 190 11.53 -23.74 28.53
CA ILE A 190 11.52 -22.63 27.56
C ILE A 190 10.48 -22.81 26.45
N GLN A 191 9.90 -24.00 26.26
CA GLN A 191 8.77 -24.18 25.34
C GLN A 191 7.50 -23.53 25.89
N ASP A 192 7.38 -23.43 27.22
CA ASP A 192 6.25 -22.79 27.87
C ASP A 192 6.43 -21.25 27.93
N PRO A 193 5.39 -20.46 27.59
CA PRO A 193 5.47 -19.00 27.62
C PRO A 193 5.76 -18.38 29.00
N ILE A 194 5.37 -19.04 30.10
CA ILE A 194 5.68 -18.59 31.46
C ILE A 194 7.06 -19.13 31.85
N GLY A 195 7.32 -20.41 31.59
CA GLY A 195 8.59 -21.06 31.92
C GLY A 195 9.81 -20.38 31.31
N VAL A 196 9.71 -19.88 30.07
CA VAL A 196 10.81 -19.13 29.46
C VAL A 196 11.14 -17.84 30.21
N GLN A 197 10.16 -17.12 30.76
CA GLN A 197 10.41 -15.88 31.51
C GLN A 197 11.15 -16.20 32.82
N GLU A 198 10.74 -17.27 33.50
CA GLU A 198 11.41 -17.75 34.71
C GLU A 198 12.85 -18.20 34.45
N ILE A 199 13.10 -18.85 33.30
CA ILE A 199 14.46 -19.22 32.89
C ILE A 199 15.30 -17.98 32.57
N ILE A 200 14.78 -17.04 31.77
CA ILE A 200 15.51 -15.84 31.33
C ILE A 200 15.88 -14.92 32.50
N TYR A 201 14.97 -14.74 33.46
CA TYR A 201 15.17 -13.84 34.60
C TYR A 201 15.74 -14.53 35.85
N ALA A 202 16.08 -15.81 35.76
CA ALA A 202 16.78 -16.50 36.82
C ALA A 202 18.15 -15.84 37.09
N GLU A 203 18.49 -15.63 38.36
CA GLU A 203 19.72 -14.95 38.78
C GLU A 203 20.99 -15.58 38.20
N ASN A 204 20.99 -16.91 38.05
CA ASN A 204 22.14 -17.67 37.55
C ASN A 204 22.08 -17.98 36.04
N PHE A 205 21.09 -17.46 35.31
CA PHE A 205 21.02 -17.67 33.86
C PHE A 205 22.24 -17.07 33.17
N SER A 206 22.95 -17.89 32.39
CA SER A 206 24.17 -17.46 31.72
C SER A 206 24.43 -18.31 30.48
N PHE A 207 24.37 -17.66 29.32
CA PHE A 207 24.73 -18.27 28.04
C PHE A 207 26.10 -18.98 28.05
N PRO A 208 27.18 -18.45 28.66
CA PRO A 208 28.46 -19.13 28.82
C PRO A 208 28.38 -20.52 29.44
N LEU A 209 27.43 -20.78 30.36
CA LEU A 209 27.22 -22.11 30.92
C LEU A 209 26.71 -23.10 29.86
N ILE A 210 25.83 -22.62 28.97
CA ILE A 210 25.29 -23.40 27.86
C ILE A 210 26.36 -23.60 26.77
N TYR A 211 27.21 -22.60 26.50
CA TYR A 211 28.29 -22.74 25.51
C TYR A 211 29.31 -23.81 25.90
N ARG A 212 29.57 -24.00 27.20
CA ARG A 212 30.44 -25.09 27.67
C ARG A 212 29.90 -26.47 27.30
N LEU A 213 28.57 -26.65 27.29
CA LEU A 213 27.93 -27.89 26.88
C LEU A 213 28.17 -28.22 25.40
N LEU A 214 28.41 -27.21 24.55
CA LEU A 214 28.75 -27.44 23.14
C LEU A 214 30.12 -28.12 22.97
N GLN A 215 31.01 -28.01 23.97
CA GLN A 215 32.35 -28.63 23.96
C GLN A 215 32.36 -30.05 24.53
N GLU A 216 31.22 -30.55 25.02
CA GLU A 216 31.13 -31.91 25.55
C GLU A 216 31.21 -32.93 24.41
N PRO A 217 31.82 -34.12 24.62
CA PRO A 217 31.97 -35.14 23.58
C PRO A 217 30.66 -35.90 23.28
N TYR A 218 29.54 -35.51 23.89
CA TYR A 218 28.26 -36.20 23.81
C TYR A 218 27.30 -35.45 22.87
N PRO A 219 26.97 -36.00 21.68
CA PRO A 219 26.15 -35.30 20.69
C PRO A 219 24.75 -34.92 21.18
N GLU A 220 24.14 -35.72 22.06
CA GLU A 220 22.82 -35.40 22.63
C GLU A 220 22.85 -34.13 23.49
N ILE A 221 23.91 -33.95 24.28
CA ILE A 221 24.11 -32.75 25.11
C ILE A 221 24.32 -31.53 24.20
N GLN A 222 25.19 -31.66 23.19
CA GLN A 222 25.42 -30.60 22.20
C GLN A 222 24.12 -30.23 21.48
N HIS A 223 23.33 -31.22 21.08
CA HIS A 223 22.07 -31.02 20.38
C HIS A 223 21.04 -30.28 21.25
N LEU A 224 20.89 -30.66 22.52
CA LEU A 224 20.00 -29.98 23.48
C LEU A 224 20.47 -28.55 23.77
N ALA A 225 21.77 -28.34 23.97
CA ALA A 225 22.32 -26.99 24.16
C ALA A 225 22.07 -26.08 22.95
N LEU A 226 22.25 -26.58 21.73
CA LEU A 226 21.93 -25.84 20.51
C LEU A 226 20.43 -25.55 20.37
N ASN A 227 19.56 -26.48 20.79
CA ASN A 227 18.11 -26.26 20.83
C ASN A 227 17.75 -25.11 21.77
N VAL A 228 18.30 -25.11 22.99
CA VAL A 228 18.08 -24.05 23.97
C VAL A 228 18.53 -22.70 23.42
N ILE A 229 19.73 -22.61 22.84
CA ILE A 229 20.21 -21.36 22.21
C ILE A 229 19.29 -20.93 21.06
N GLY A 230 18.91 -21.86 20.19
CA GLY A 230 18.05 -21.59 19.04
C GLY A 230 16.68 -21.06 19.42
N ASP A 231 16.02 -21.66 20.40
CA ASP A 231 14.68 -21.26 20.83
C ASP A 231 14.68 -19.95 21.60
N LEU A 232 15.73 -19.66 22.36
CA LEU A 232 15.93 -18.35 22.97
C LEU A 232 16.11 -17.26 21.90
N LEU A 233 16.90 -17.52 20.86
CA LEU A 233 17.15 -16.57 19.76
C LEU A 233 16.01 -16.49 18.73
N ALA A 234 15.11 -17.48 18.68
CA ALA A 234 13.92 -17.42 17.84
C ALA A 234 12.94 -16.31 18.30
N ARG A 235 13.09 -15.79 19.53
CA ARG A 235 12.26 -14.76 20.15
C ARG A 235 12.67 -13.37 19.67
N LYS A 236 12.41 -13.07 18.40
CA LYS A 236 12.87 -11.86 17.68
C LYS A 236 12.61 -10.50 18.38
N LYS A 237 11.58 -10.42 19.23
CA LYS A 237 11.21 -9.18 19.95
C LYS A 237 11.96 -8.98 21.25
N ASP A 238 12.65 -10.01 21.75
CA ASP A 238 13.35 -9.96 23.03
C ASP A 238 14.78 -9.43 22.86
N GLU A 239 14.89 -8.11 22.80
CA GLU A 239 16.18 -7.43 22.64
C GLU A 239 17.13 -7.69 23.83
N TYR A 240 16.61 -8.00 25.02
CA TYR A 240 17.42 -8.34 26.20
C TYR A 240 18.21 -9.63 25.96
N ILE A 241 17.53 -10.70 25.53
CA ILE A 241 18.21 -11.97 25.24
C ILE A 241 19.20 -11.85 24.09
N HIS A 242 18.83 -11.14 23.03
CA HIS A 242 19.75 -10.89 21.92
C HIS A 242 20.98 -10.07 22.35
N ASN A 243 20.84 -9.08 23.26
CA ASN A 243 21.98 -8.35 23.83
C ASN A 243 22.86 -9.26 24.67
N LEU A 244 22.26 -10.05 25.57
CA LEU A 244 23.00 -10.96 26.45
C LEU A 244 23.79 -12.01 25.64
N PHE A 245 23.21 -12.55 24.57
CA PHE A 245 23.90 -13.44 23.63
C PHE A 245 25.13 -12.78 22.99
N ARG A 246 25.02 -11.50 22.58
CA ARG A 246 26.13 -10.73 22.00
C ARG A 246 27.22 -10.44 23.02
N GLU A 247 26.86 -9.94 24.21
CA GLU A 247 27.79 -9.59 25.28
C GLU A 247 28.58 -10.81 25.78
N THR A 248 27.97 -12.00 25.72
CA THR A 248 28.58 -13.26 26.17
C THR A 248 29.40 -13.97 25.09
N LYS A 249 29.68 -13.33 23.95
CA LYS A 249 30.45 -13.90 22.82
C LYS A 249 29.80 -15.14 22.18
N GLY A 250 28.47 -15.13 22.10
CA GLY A 250 27.72 -16.24 21.51
C GLY A 250 28.02 -16.47 20.03
N LEU A 251 28.28 -15.40 19.28
CA LEU A 251 28.67 -15.51 17.86
C LEU A 251 30.00 -16.24 17.70
N GLU A 252 31.00 -15.91 18.52
CA GLU A 252 32.29 -16.60 18.53
C GLU A 252 32.13 -18.07 18.92
N ALA A 253 31.28 -18.38 19.89
CA ALA A 253 31.01 -19.77 20.28
C ALA A 253 30.44 -20.59 19.11
N LEU A 254 29.47 -20.06 18.37
CA LEU A 254 28.89 -20.72 17.20
C LEU A 254 29.87 -20.82 16.02
N LEU A 255 30.66 -19.78 15.77
CA LEU A 255 31.69 -19.79 14.72
C LEU A 255 32.81 -20.79 15.00
N ASN A 256 33.22 -20.91 16.27
CA ASN A 256 34.21 -21.91 16.69
C ASN A 256 33.65 -23.32 16.58
N PHE A 257 32.35 -23.53 16.84
CA PHE A 257 31.70 -24.82 16.61
C PHE A 257 31.75 -25.22 15.14
N LEU A 258 31.42 -24.31 14.22
CA LEU A 258 31.49 -24.56 12.76
C LEU A 258 32.91 -24.82 12.25
N ALA A 259 33.94 -24.35 12.96
CA ALA A 259 35.33 -24.60 12.60
C ALA A 259 35.79 -26.03 12.95
N ASN A 260 35.01 -26.78 13.72
CA ASN A 260 35.34 -28.15 14.10
C ASN A 260 34.73 -29.18 13.14
N ASP A 261 35.57 -29.78 12.29
CA ASP A 261 35.13 -30.76 11.30
C ASP A 261 34.55 -32.05 11.91
N ASP A 262 34.82 -32.34 13.19
CA ASP A 262 34.31 -33.54 13.86
C ASP A 262 32.81 -33.45 14.18
N TRP A 263 32.21 -32.25 14.18
CA TRP A 263 30.81 -32.00 14.55
C TRP A 263 29.91 -31.62 13.38
N ARG A 264 30.30 -32.04 12.17
CA ARG A 264 29.60 -31.70 10.91
C ARG A 264 28.12 -32.10 10.87
N ASP A 265 27.72 -33.11 11.63
CA ASP A 265 26.33 -33.55 11.77
C ASP A 265 25.43 -32.47 12.40
N LEU A 266 25.98 -31.63 13.28
CA LEU A 266 25.28 -30.54 13.97
C LEU A 266 25.48 -29.17 13.30
N HIS A 267 26.38 -29.03 12.32
CA HIS A 267 26.65 -27.74 11.64
C HIS A 267 25.39 -27.12 11.01
N SER A 268 24.51 -27.93 10.41
CA SER A 268 23.23 -27.47 9.84
C SER A 268 22.40 -26.70 10.88
N LYS A 269 22.40 -27.19 12.13
CA LYS A 269 21.66 -26.57 13.23
C LYS A 269 22.30 -25.26 13.67
N VAL A 270 23.63 -25.21 13.74
CA VAL A 270 24.37 -23.98 14.05
C VAL A 270 24.14 -22.90 13.00
N LEU A 271 24.15 -23.25 11.71
CA LEU A 271 23.84 -22.33 10.62
C LEU A 271 22.42 -21.77 10.76
N LYS A 272 21.43 -22.61 11.09
CA LYS A 272 20.07 -22.16 11.37
C LYS A 272 20.01 -21.17 12.54
N ILE A 273 20.74 -21.42 13.62
CA ILE A 273 20.83 -20.50 14.78
C ILE A 273 21.48 -19.18 14.38
N LEU A 274 22.56 -19.21 13.58
CA LEU A 274 23.19 -18.00 13.05
C LEU A 274 22.21 -17.20 12.17
N SER A 275 21.39 -17.87 11.35
CA SER A 275 20.34 -17.20 10.59
C SER A 275 19.35 -16.49 11.51
N LEU A 276 18.83 -17.18 12.54
CA LEU A 276 17.90 -16.61 13.51
C LEU A 276 18.52 -15.42 14.27
N ALA A 277 19.77 -15.52 14.67
CA ALA A 277 20.50 -14.45 15.34
C ALA A 277 20.68 -13.22 14.44
N SER A 278 20.84 -13.45 13.13
CA SER A 278 21.10 -12.41 12.12
C SER A 278 19.87 -11.60 11.73
N ASP A 279 18.66 -12.03 12.08
CA ASP A 279 17.46 -11.19 11.95
C ASP A 279 17.58 -9.87 12.74
N ASN A 280 18.46 -9.81 13.75
CA ASN A 280 18.77 -8.61 14.50
C ASN A 280 19.98 -7.87 13.88
N HIS A 281 19.76 -6.63 13.43
CA HIS A 281 20.78 -5.83 12.73
C HIS A 281 22.07 -5.64 13.56
N LYS A 282 21.97 -5.46 14.88
CA LYS A 282 23.16 -5.31 15.77
C LYS A 282 24.01 -6.58 15.81
N THR A 283 23.38 -7.73 15.65
CA THR A 283 24.10 -9.01 15.58
C THR A 283 24.94 -9.09 14.32
N ILE A 284 24.42 -8.69 13.16
CA ILE A 284 25.21 -8.69 11.91
C ILE A 284 26.36 -7.67 12.01
N GLU A 285 26.15 -6.51 12.63
CA GLU A 285 27.22 -5.52 12.85
C GLU A 285 28.37 -6.09 13.70
N LEU A 286 28.05 -6.75 14.81
CA LEU A 286 29.03 -7.45 15.63
C LEU A 286 29.69 -8.59 14.85
N LEU A 287 28.90 -9.39 14.13
CA LEU A 287 29.41 -10.49 13.30
C LEU A 287 30.42 -9.98 12.26
N ASN A 288 30.18 -8.81 11.68
CA ASN A 288 31.12 -8.18 10.76
C ASN A 288 32.39 -7.69 11.48
N SER A 289 32.27 -7.07 12.66
CA SER A 289 33.42 -6.53 13.40
C SER A 289 34.38 -7.63 13.89
N ILE A 290 33.87 -8.81 14.22
CA ILE A 290 34.67 -9.99 14.58
C ILE A 290 35.17 -10.79 13.37
N GLY A 291 34.91 -10.34 12.14
CA GLY A 291 35.28 -11.04 10.90
C GLY A 291 34.47 -12.32 10.63
N GLY A 292 33.34 -12.50 11.32
CA GLY A 292 32.47 -13.67 11.23
C GLY A 292 31.81 -13.84 9.86
N ILE A 293 31.40 -12.74 9.19
CA ILE A 293 30.83 -12.79 7.83
C ILE A 293 31.82 -13.47 6.86
N GLN A 294 33.09 -13.07 6.90
CA GLN A 294 34.12 -13.67 6.04
C GLN A 294 34.38 -15.14 6.40
N ARG A 295 34.33 -15.52 7.67
CA ARG A 295 34.49 -16.92 8.10
C ARG A 295 33.35 -17.80 7.57
N ILE A 296 32.11 -17.35 7.68
CA ILE A 296 30.94 -18.10 7.19
C ILE A 296 30.96 -18.17 5.65
N TYR A 297 31.34 -17.09 4.96
CA TYR A 297 31.51 -17.10 3.51
C TYR A 297 32.57 -18.13 3.08
N LYS A 298 33.74 -18.16 3.72
CA LYS A 298 34.78 -19.16 3.45
C LYS A 298 34.31 -20.58 3.79
N TYR A 299 33.53 -20.75 4.84
CA TYR A 299 32.93 -22.05 5.18
C TYR A 299 32.02 -22.54 4.05
N MET A 300 31.16 -21.66 3.53
CA MET A 300 30.30 -21.95 2.38
C MET A 300 31.11 -22.35 1.15
N GLU A 301 32.17 -21.62 0.80
CA GLU A 301 33.00 -21.94 -0.38
C GLU A 301 33.74 -23.28 -0.27
N ASN A 302 34.21 -23.63 0.93
CA ASN A 302 35.06 -24.80 1.13
C ASN A 302 34.27 -26.08 1.45
N THR A 303 32.97 -25.98 1.72
CA THR A 303 32.17 -27.14 2.14
C THR A 303 31.77 -28.00 0.94
N PRO A 304 32.20 -29.29 0.87
CA PRO A 304 31.83 -30.18 -0.23
C PRO A 304 30.42 -30.76 -0.10
N ASN A 305 29.79 -30.64 1.07
CA ASN A 305 28.45 -31.17 1.32
C ASN A 305 27.38 -30.20 0.77
N PRO A 306 26.58 -30.61 -0.22
CA PRO A 306 25.60 -29.73 -0.87
C PRO A 306 24.52 -29.21 0.09
N LYS A 307 24.17 -29.98 1.13
CA LYS A 307 23.19 -29.54 2.13
C LYS A 307 23.75 -28.43 3.02
N LEU A 308 24.95 -28.64 3.56
CA LEU A 308 25.62 -27.64 4.40
C LEU A 308 26.01 -26.40 3.59
N PHE A 309 26.32 -26.56 2.30
CA PHE A 309 26.48 -25.44 1.37
C PHE A 309 25.20 -24.61 1.29
N ALA A 310 24.04 -25.24 1.06
CA ALA A 310 22.76 -24.55 0.99
C ALA A 310 22.42 -23.83 2.31
N ASP A 311 22.56 -24.51 3.46
CA ASP A 311 22.32 -23.91 4.77
C ASP A 311 23.24 -22.70 5.03
N ALA A 312 24.52 -22.79 4.62
CA ALA A 312 25.46 -21.69 4.80
C ALA A 312 25.20 -20.54 3.82
N PHE A 313 24.80 -20.86 2.59
CA PHE A 313 24.43 -19.87 1.59
C PHE A 313 23.21 -19.06 2.02
N ASP A 314 22.20 -19.71 2.60
CA ASP A 314 21.03 -19.02 3.18
C ASP A 314 21.45 -18.00 4.25
N VAL A 315 22.31 -18.40 5.19
CA VAL A 315 22.85 -17.51 6.23
C VAL A 315 23.63 -16.34 5.64
N VAL A 316 24.51 -16.61 4.67
CA VAL A 316 25.32 -15.59 3.98
C VAL A 316 24.43 -14.54 3.33
N ILE A 317 23.33 -14.98 2.70
CA ILE A 317 22.41 -14.10 2.00
C ILE A 317 21.54 -13.28 2.96
N CYS A 318 21.19 -13.81 4.14
CA CYS A 318 20.54 -13.03 5.21
C CYS A 318 21.37 -11.79 5.62
N PHE A 319 22.70 -11.82 5.51
CA PHE A 319 23.52 -10.63 5.80
C PHE A 319 23.25 -9.46 4.83
N ALA A 320 22.69 -9.72 3.65
CA ALA A 320 22.34 -8.69 2.68
C ALA A 320 21.13 -7.83 3.12
N ASP A 321 20.47 -8.14 4.25
CA ASP A 321 19.38 -7.34 4.77
C ASP A 321 19.82 -5.97 5.30
N ILE A 322 21.11 -5.81 5.64
CA ILE A 322 21.67 -4.54 6.10
C ILE A 322 22.81 -4.03 5.20
N LEU A 323 23.04 -2.72 5.22
CA LEU A 323 24.06 -2.07 4.38
C LEU A 323 25.48 -2.60 4.65
N ILE A 324 25.86 -2.80 5.92
CA ILE A 324 27.19 -3.28 6.31
C ILE A 324 27.44 -4.69 5.77
N GLY A 325 26.43 -5.56 5.88
CA GLY A 325 26.49 -6.91 5.33
C GLY A 325 26.58 -6.91 3.81
N ARG A 326 25.78 -6.10 3.09
CA ARG A 326 25.91 -5.96 1.62
C ARG A 326 27.34 -5.55 1.21
N LYS A 327 27.93 -4.58 1.89
CA LYS A 327 29.31 -4.15 1.64
C LYS A 327 30.30 -5.30 1.87
N ALA A 328 30.19 -6.01 2.99
CA ALA A 328 31.07 -7.13 3.31
C ALA A 328 30.93 -8.27 2.28
N LEU A 329 29.70 -8.63 1.90
CA LEU A 329 29.44 -9.67 0.91
C LEU A 329 29.97 -9.30 -0.48
N TYR A 330 29.79 -8.04 -0.90
CA TYR A 330 30.34 -7.54 -2.16
C TYR A 330 31.87 -7.69 -2.20
N LEU A 331 32.56 -7.29 -1.12
CA LEU A 331 34.02 -7.42 -1.01
C LEU A 331 34.50 -8.87 -1.01
N ASN A 332 33.68 -9.80 -0.54
CA ASN A 332 33.97 -11.24 -0.59
C ASN A 332 33.60 -11.89 -1.94
N GLY A 333 33.03 -11.16 -2.91
CA GLY A 333 32.74 -11.69 -4.23
C GLY A 333 31.38 -12.40 -4.37
N ILE A 334 30.41 -12.15 -3.47
CA ILE A 334 29.09 -12.80 -3.54
C ILE A 334 28.38 -12.57 -4.89
N VAL A 335 28.59 -11.41 -5.53
CA VAL A 335 27.86 -11.03 -6.74
C VAL A 335 28.23 -11.94 -7.91
N ASP A 336 29.52 -12.25 -8.08
CA ASP A 336 29.97 -13.19 -9.10
C ASP A 336 29.41 -14.58 -8.83
N HIS A 337 29.38 -14.98 -7.55
CA HIS A 337 28.81 -16.25 -7.14
C HIS A 337 27.30 -16.31 -7.48
N LEU A 338 26.53 -15.26 -7.18
CA LEU A 338 25.10 -15.19 -7.51
C LEU A 338 24.83 -15.27 -9.01
N ILE A 339 25.59 -14.52 -9.83
CA ILE A 339 25.45 -14.54 -11.29
C ILE A 339 25.78 -15.93 -11.85
N ASN A 340 26.94 -16.48 -11.48
CA ASN A 340 27.41 -17.77 -11.98
C ASN A 340 26.52 -18.93 -11.55
N THR A 341 25.96 -18.87 -10.35
CA THR A 341 25.07 -19.92 -9.81
C THR A 341 23.68 -19.83 -10.42
N LEU A 342 23.20 -18.62 -10.75
CA LEU A 342 21.93 -18.42 -11.46
C LEU A 342 21.97 -18.97 -12.90
N GLU A 343 23.13 -18.93 -13.58
CA GLU A 343 23.31 -19.48 -14.93
C GLU A 343 23.34 -21.01 -14.96
N LYS A 344 23.66 -21.65 -13.83
CA LYS A 344 23.75 -23.11 -13.73
C LYS A 344 22.39 -23.70 -13.36
N ASN A 345 22.11 -24.92 -13.84
CA ASN A 345 20.98 -25.69 -13.38
C ASN A 345 21.21 -26.16 -11.93
N VAL A 346 20.69 -25.38 -10.98
CA VAL A 346 20.79 -25.66 -9.54
C VAL A 346 19.52 -26.32 -9.01
N GLN A 347 19.61 -26.82 -7.76
CA GLN A 347 18.45 -27.37 -7.05
C GLN A 347 17.35 -26.31 -6.93
N PRO A 348 16.05 -26.69 -7.07
CA PRO A 348 14.92 -25.76 -7.08
C PRO A 348 14.90 -24.76 -5.91
N ASP A 349 15.27 -25.22 -4.72
CA ASP A 349 15.25 -24.41 -3.50
C ASP A 349 16.33 -23.31 -3.50
N MET A 350 17.45 -23.50 -4.21
CA MET A 350 18.52 -22.49 -4.28
C MET A 350 18.11 -21.24 -5.06
N TYR A 351 17.22 -21.36 -6.06
CA TYR A 351 16.75 -20.20 -6.82
C TYR A 351 16.04 -19.17 -5.94
N LEU A 352 15.41 -19.60 -4.84
CA LEU A 352 14.78 -18.70 -3.89
C LEU A 352 15.83 -17.77 -3.28
N THR A 353 16.87 -18.37 -2.70
CA THR A 353 17.95 -17.66 -2.01
C THR A 353 18.77 -16.81 -2.98
N ILE A 354 19.04 -17.32 -4.19
CA ILE A 354 19.75 -16.57 -5.24
C ILE A 354 18.97 -15.31 -5.64
N CYS A 355 17.69 -15.45 -5.99
CA CYS A 355 16.88 -14.31 -6.41
C CYS A 355 16.70 -13.30 -5.27
N TYR A 356 16.43 -13.76 -4.05
CA TYR A 356 16.35 -12.89 -2.88
C TYR A 356 17.66 -12.12 -2.66
N GLY A 357 18.79 -12.82 -2.71
CA GLY A 357 20.13 -12.24 -2.60
C GLY A 357 20.44 -11.21 -3.66
N ILE A 358 20.10 -11.49 -4.93
CA ILE A 358 20.23 -10.52 -6.02
C ILE A 358 19.42 -9.26 -5.70
N GLY A 359 18.13 -9.40 -5.38
CA GLY A 359 17.27 -8.26 -5.05
C GLY A 359 17.84 -7.39 -3.91
N LYS A 360 18.33 -8.02 -2.83
CA LYS A 360 18.93 -7.30 -1.70
C LYS A 360 20.26 -6.63 -2.02
N MET A 361 21.08 -7.27 -2.85
CA MET A 361 22.40 -6.74 -3.24
C MET A 361 22.28 -5.56 -4.21
N VAL A 362 21.23 -5.47 -5.03
CA VAL A 362 21.00 -4.34 -5.95
C VAL A 362 20.98 -3.00 -5.24
N SER A 363 20.41 -2.94 -4.03
CA SER A 363 20.39 -1.73 -3.21
C SER A 363 21.78 -1.24 -2.76
N TYR A 364 22.85 -2.00 -3.00
CA TYR A 364 24.23 -1.54 -2.83
C TYR A 364 24.83 -1.14 -4.19
N GLY A 365 25.07 0.16 -4.39
CA GLY A 365 25.44 0.76 -5.68
C GLY A 365 26.41 -0.06 -6.54
N PRO A 366 27.63 -0.39 -6.07
CA PRO A 366 28.59 -1.18 -6.85
C PRO A 366 28.12 -2.59 -7.22
N ALA A 367 27.32 -3.23 -6.36
CA ALA A 367 26.73 -4.53 -6.66
C ALA A 367 25.61 -4.41 -7.69
N GLY A 368 24.76 -3.39 -7.60
CA GLY A 368 23.70 -3.11 -8.57
C GLY A 368 24.24 -2.88 -9.99
N GLU A 369 25.34 -2.14 -10.13
CA GLU A 369 26.00 -1.89 -11.43
C GLU A 369 26.51 -3.22 -12.02
N LYS A 370 27.21 -4.01 -11.21
CA LYS A 370 27.74 -5.32 -11.62
C LYS A 370 26.63 -6.31 -11.99
N LEU A 371 25.53 -6.36 -11.24
CA LEU A 371 24.38 -7.20 -11.54
C LEU A 371 23.67 -6.77 -12.83
N SER A 372 23.55 -5.46 -13.08
CA SER A 372 22.95 -4.92 -14.30
C SER A 372 23.80 -5.29 -15.53
N ASN A 373 25.12 -5.20 -15.43
CA ASN A 373 26.05 -5.61 -16.49
C ASN A 373 26.12 -7.13 -16.69
N GLY A 374 25.74 -7.92 -15.68
CA GLY A 374 25.74 -9.38 -15.70
C GLY A 374 24.57 -10.03 -16.44
N ASN A 375 23.71 -9.26 -17.12
CA ASN A 375 22.57 -9.77 -17.90
C ASN A 375 21.62 -10.74 -17.13
N VAL A 376 21.49 -10.55 -15.82
CA VAL A 376 20.72 -11.46 -14.94
C VAL A 376 19.23 -11.51 -15.26
N ILE A 377 18.69 -10.48 -15.93
CA ILE A 377 17.26 -10.32 -16.24
C ILE A 377 16.68 -11.54 -16.97
N LYS A 378 17.39 -12.08 -17.95
CA LYS A 378 16.92 -13.25 -18.71
C LYS A 378 16.75 -14.48 -17.83
N ASN A 379 17.72 -14.75 -16.96
CA ASN A 379 17.70 -15.93 -16.12
C ASN A 379 16.64 -15.79 -15.01
N ILE A 380 16.50 -14.60 -14.40
CA ILE A 380 15.44 -14.35 -13.41
C ILE A 380 14.05 -14.47 -14.05
N LEU A 381 13.86 -13.98 -15.28
CA LEU A 381 12.62 -14.16 -16.03
C LEU A 381 12.32 -15.64 -16.32
N ASN A 382 13.33 -16.44 -16.61
CA ASN A 382 13.17 -17.89 -16.79
C ASN A 382 12.75 -18.58 -15.48
N VAL A 383 13.34 -18.19 -14.34
CA VAL A 383 12.93 -18.67 -13.01
C VAL A 383 11.46 -18.31 -12.73
N LEU A 384 11.07 -17.07 -13.04
CA LEU A 384 9.70 -16.59 -12.85
C LEU A 384 8.67 -17.33 -13.75
N LYS A 385 9.08 -17.76 -14.95
CA LYS A 385 8.24 -18.51 -15.91
C LYS A 385 8.25 -20.04 -15.69
N ASN A 386 9.09 -20.56 -14.79
CA ASN A 386 9.28 -22.00 -14.66
C ASN A 386 8.16 -22.66 -13.83
N ASP A 387 7.30 -23.42 -14.52
CA ASP A 387 6.15 -24.07 -13.90
C ASP A 387 6.47 -25.14 -12.85
N ASN A 388 7.71 -25.65 -12.83
CA ASN A 388 8.15 -26.64 -11.85
C ASN A 388 8.57 -26.02 -10.51
N LEU A 389 8.75 -24.70 -10.44
CA LEU A 389 9.17 -24.03 -9.21
C LEU A 389 7.97 -23.62 -8.36
N LYS A 390 8.12 -23.72 -7.04
CA LYS A 390 7.12 -23.25 -6.07
C LYS A 390 6.91 -21.74 -6.22
N TRP A 391 5.70 -21.28 -5.91
CA TRP A 391 5.36 -19.85 -5.99
C TRP A 391 6.25 -18.96 -5.13
N ILE A 392 6.72 -19.43 -3.96
CA ILE A 392 7.64 -18.67 -3.10
C ILE A 392 8.98 -18.35 -3.79
N THR A 393 9.48 -19.27 -4.61
CA THR A 393 10.69 -19.09 -5.43
C THR A 393 10.43 -18.07 -6.55
N ARG A 394 9.29 -18.19 -7.24
CA ARG A 394 8.89 -17.24 -8.29
C ARG A 394 8.64 -15.84 -7.74
N ASN A 395 8.09 -15.73 -6.54
CA ASN A 395 7.92 -14.45 -5.84
C ASN A 395 9.27 -13.78 -5.55
N SER A 396 10.27 -14.56 -5.13
CA SER A 396 11.63 -14.05 -4.93
C SER A 396 12.27 -13.58 -6.24
N ALA A 397 12.01 -14.28 -7.35
CA ALA A 397 12.43 -13.83 -8.69
C ALA A 397 11.75 -12.52 -9.10
N MET A 398 10.44 -12.40 -8.85
CA MET A 398 9.69 -11.17 -9.13
C MET A 398 10.18 -9.99 -8.28
N PHE A 399 10.49 -10.22 -7.01
CA PHE A 399 11.11 -9.24 -6.11
C PHE A 399 12.45 -8.76 -6.68
N ALA A 400 13.33 -9.68 -7.10
CA ALA A 400 14.62 -9.34 -7.70
C ALA A 400 14.48 -8.48 -8.96
N LEU A 401 13.52 -8.78 -9.83
CA LEU A 401 13.23 -7.97 -11.02
C LEU A 401 12.79 -6.55 -10.65
N ASN A 402 11.90 -6.38 -9.66
CA ASN A 402 11.46 -5.06 -9.21
C ASN A 402 12.62 -4.21 -8.69
N GLU A 403 13.50 -4.78 -7.87
CA GLU A 403 14.68 -4.07 -7.38
C GLU A 403 15.62 -3.66 -8.54
N LEU A 404 15.83 -4.54 -9.52
CA LEU A 404 16.62 -4.24 -10.71
C LEU A 404 15.99 -3.14 -11.59
N PHE A 405 14.66 -3.12 -11.73
CA PHE A 405 13.93 -2.10 -12.49
C PHE A 405 14.03 -0.73 -11.83
N ASN A 406 13.92 -0.67 -10.51
CA ASN A 406 14.06 0.58 -9.75
C ASN A 406 15.50 1.09 -9.72
N TYR A 407 16.49 0.23 -9.98
CA TYR A 407 17.91 0.61 -9.98
C TYR A 407 18.35 1.32 -11.26
N ASN A 408 18.04 0.76 -12.44
CA ASN A 408 18.45 1.34 -13.74
C ASN A 408 17.43 1.04 -14.87
N ALA A 409 17.19 2.04 -15.72
CA ALA A 409 16.34 1.95 -16.90
C ALA A 409 16.82 0.89 -17.93
N ASP A 410 18.12 0.62 -18.00
CA ASP A 410 18.65 -0.42 -18.91
C ASP A 410 18.12 -1.82 -18.55
N ASN A 411 17.90 -2.10 -17.27
CA ASN A 411 17.31 -3.37 -16.83
C ASN A 411 15.87 -3.51 -17.31
N CYS A 412 15.09 -2.42 -17.25
CA CYS A 412 13.75 -2.35 -17.81
C CYS A 412 13.78 -2.57 -19.33
N LYS A 413 14.71 -1.93 -20.04
CA LYS A 413 14.87 -2.10 -21.49
C LYS A 413 15.19 -3.56 -21.85
N ASN A 414 16.18 -4.18 -21.20
CA ASN A 414 16.55 -5.57 -21.40
C ASN A 414 15.38 -6.53 -21.14
N PHE A 415 14.54 -6.22 -20.14
CA PHE A 415 13.34 -7.00 -19.85
C PHE A 415 12.28 -6.90 -20.95
N LEU A 416 12.05 -5.69 -21.50
CA LEU A 416 11.13 -5.46 -22.60
C LEU A 416 11.61 -6.10 -23.92
N GLU A 417 12.92 -6.11 -24.18
CA GLU A 417 13.50 -6.80 -25.34
C GLU A 417 13.22 -8.32 -25.31
N LEU A 418 13.07 -8.90 -24.12
CA LEU A 418 12.69 -10.30 -23.89
C LEU A 418 11.18 -10.55 -23.88
N ARG A 419 10.37 -9.53 -24.21
CA ARG A 419 8.90 -9.54 -24.08
C ARG A 419 8.42 -9.93 -22.68
N GLY A 420 9.14 -9.48 -21.65
CA GLY A 420 8.81 -9.77 -20.26
C GLY A 420 7.46 -9.16 -19.84
N GLU A 421 7.05 -8.04 -20.44
CA GLU A 421 5.82 -7.35 -20.12
C GLU A 421 4.57 -8.17 -20.43
N GLU A 422 4.61 -9.02 -21.46
CA GLU A 422 3.51 -9.93 -21.80
C GLU A 422 3.23 -10.91 -20.65
N TYR A 423 4.27 -11.34 -19.94
CA TYR A 423 4.14 -12.23 -18.78
C TYR A 423 3.63 -11.49 -17.54
N LEU A 424 4.04 -10.23 -17.32
CA LEU A 424 3.47 -9.40 -16.25
C LEU A 424 1.97 -9.20 -16.43
N ILE A 425 1.53 -8.90 -17.67
CA ILE A 425 0.13 -8.77 -18.03
C ILE A 425 -0.62 -10.10 -17.78
N TRP A 426 -0.01 -11.23 -18.15
CA TRP A 426 -0.59 -12.55 -17.88
C TRP A 426 -0.78 -12.81 -16.37
N LEU A 427 0.24 -12.53 -15.54
CA LEU A 427 0.18 -12.70 -14.08
C LEU A 427 -0.96 -11.90 -13.45
N ILE A 428 -1.13 -10.65 -13.87
CA ILE A 428 -2.17 -9.75 -13.35
C ILE A 428 -3.57 -10.27 -13.70
N LYS A 429 -3.76 -10.79 -14.92
CA LYS A 429 -5.06 -11.26 -15.43
C LYS A 429 -5.53 -12.61 -14.88
N GLN A 430 -4.66 -13.39 -14.22
CA GLN A 430 -5.05 -14.72 -13.74
C GLN A 430 -6.13 -14.64 -12.63
N PRO A 431 -7.00 -15.65 -12.47
CA PRO A 431 -7.92 -15.71 -11.32
C PRO A 431 -7.15 -15.98 -10.01
N LEU A 432 -7.63 -15.48 -8.86
CA LEU A 432 -6.92 -15.52 -7.56
C LEU A 432 -6.45 -16.93 -7.15
N GLU A 433 -7.13 -17.97 -7.60
CA GLU A 433 -6.82 -19.38 -7.30
C GLU A 433 -5.51 -19.85 -7.96
N ASN A 434 -5.14 -19.26 -9.11
CA ASN A 434 -4.01 -19.75 -9.91
C ASN A 434 -2.68 -19.10 -9.54
N VAL A 435 -2.69 -17.83 -9.15
CA VAL A 435 -1.47 -17.03 -8.90
C VAL A 435 -1.64 -16.28 -7.58
N PRO A 436 -0.71 -16.44 -6.61
CA PRO A 436 -0.73 -15.71 -5.35
C PRO A 436 -0.77 -14.20 -5.54
N LEU A 437 -1.40 -13.51 -4.58
CA LEU A 437 -1.66 -12.09 -4.67
C LEU A 437 -0.38 -11.25 -4.59
N GLU A 438 0.60 -11.70 -3.81
CA GLU A 438 1.90 -11.05 -3.61
C GLU A 438 2.66 -10.88 -4.94
N ILE A 439 2.59 -11.89 -5.81
CA ILE A 439 3.25 -11.85 -7.12
C ILE A 439 2.56 -10.87 -8.06
N ARG A 440 1.23 -10.74 -7.97
CA ARG A 440 0.48 -9.76 -8.78
C ARG A 440 0.78 -8.34 -8.34
N LEU A 441 0.86 -8.10 -7.03
CA LEU A 441 1.29 -6.82 -6.47
C LEU A 441 2.65 -6.43 -7.04
N LEU A 442 3.61 -7.34 -6.96
CA LEU A 442 4.94 -7.12 -7.52
C LEU A 442 4.90 -6.92 -9.05
N ALA A 443 4.05 -7.63 -9.79
CA ALA A 443 3.89 -7.46 -11.24
C ALA A 443 3.34 -6.06 -11.60
N VAL A 444 2.38 -5.53 -10.85
CA VAL A 444 1.90 -4.15 -11.04
C VAL A 444 2.99 -3.15 -10.67
N GLN A 445 3.74 -3.39 -9.60
CA GLN A 445 4.89 -2.56 -9.22
C GLN A 445 5.98 -2.55 -10.29
N ALA A 446 6.25 -3.68 -10.97
CA ALA A 446 7.15 -3.74 -12.12
C ALA A 446 6.67 -2.84 -13.26
N LEU A 447 5.39 -2.91 -13.60
CA LEU A 447 4.82 -2.05 -14.64
C LEU A 447 4.93 -0.56 -14.26
N ILE A 448 4.71 -0.23 -12.98
CA ILE A 448 4.91 1.13 -12.46
C ILE A 448 6.39 1.54 -12.60
N ALA A 449 7.34 0.70 -12.18
CA ALA A 449 8.78 0.98 -12.30
C ALA A 449 9.18 1.28 -13.76
N ILE A 450 8.70 0.46 -14.71
CA ILE A 450 8.92 0.68 -16.14
C ILE A 450 8.27 2.00 -16.61
N ALA A 451 7.05 2.32 -16.15
CA ALA A 451 6.30 3.52 -16.53
C ALA A 451 6.90 4.83 -16.01
N HIS A 452 7.70 4.80 -14.94
CA HIS A 452 8.44 5.97 -14.47
C HIS A 452 9.44 6.47 -15.52
N HIS A 453 9.95 5.59 -16.37
CA HIS A 453 10.81 5.96 -17.49
C HIS A 453 9.97 6.37 -18.71
N SER A 454 9.87 7.68 -18.96
CA SER A 454 9.04 8.24 -20.05
C SER A 454 9.34 7.68 -21.44
N THR A 455 10.60 7.31 -21.72
CA THR A 455 11.02 6.70 -22.98
C THR A 455 10.51 5.27 -23.16
N LEU A 456 10.40 4.50 -22.08
CA LEU A 456 9.97 3.10 -22.10
C LEU A 456 8.45 2.97 -21.96
N ARG A 457 7.80 3.91 -21.28
CA ARG A 457 6.36 3.88 -20.99
C ARG A 457 5.50 3.63 -22.24
N ASN A 458 5.79 4.32 -23.35
CA ASN A 458 5.04 4.16 -24.61
C ASN A 458 5.15 2.77 -25.25
N LEU A 459 6.19 1.98 -24.92
CA LEU A 459 6.36 0.62 -25.45
C LEU A 459 5.43 -0.39 -24.76
N VAL A 460 5.03 -0.08 -23.53
CA VAL A 460 4.21 -0.97 -22.67
C VAL A 460 2.72 -0.62 -22.74
N ILE A 461 2.39 0.62 -23.11
CA ILE A 461 0.99 1.05 -23.30
C ILE A 461 0.37 0.28 -24.47
N LYS A 462 -0.41 -0.73 -24.13
CA LYS A 462 -1.24 -1.54 -25.03
C LYS A 462 -2.63 -1.68 -24.42
N GLU A 463 -3.64 -1.94 -25.25
CA GLU A 463 -5.01 -2.17 -24.79
C GLU A 463 -5.07 -3.29 -23.73
N ASN A 464 -4.34 -4.38 -23.96
CA ASN A 464 -4.23 -5.51 -23.02
C ASN A 464 -3.60 -5.12 -21.67
N THR A 465 -2.65 -4.18 -21.65
CA THR A 465 -2.01 -3.70 -20.42
C THR A 465 -3.01 -2.93 -19.57
N ILE A 466 -3.73 -1.98 -20.19
CA ILE A 466 -4.73 -1.17 -19.50
C ILE A 466 -5.91 -2.04 -19.05
N ASP A 467 -6.34 -2.99 -19.89
CA ASP A 467 -7.37 -3.97 -19.53
C ASP A 467 -6.95 -4.82 -18.31
N ALA A 468 -5.71 -5.33 -18.28
CA ALA A 468 -5.20 -6.07 -17.13
C ALA A 468 -5.24 -5.25 -15.84
N LEU A 469 -4.82 -3.98 -15.87
CA LEU A 469 -4.89 -3.11 -14.71
C LEU A 469 -6.33 -2.83 -14.26
N CYS A 470 -7.28 -2.75 -15.19
CA CYS A 470 -8.70 -2.61 -14.85
C CYS A 470 -9.34 -3.91 -14.31
N THR A 471 -8.86 -5.11 -14.69
CA THR A 471 -9.40 -6.38 -14.16
C THR A 471 -9.24 -6.54 -12.66
N SER A 472 -8.25 -5.89 -12.05
CA SER A 472 -8.07 -5.90 -10.59
C SER A 472 -9.21 -5.19 -9.84
N PHE A 473 -9.98 -4.33 -10.51
CA PHE A 473 -11.10 -3.61 -9.91
C PHE A 473 -12.30 -4.51 -9.66
N GLU A 474 -12.44 -5.56 -10.47
CA GLU A 474 -13.56 -6.50 -10.44
C GLU A 474 -13.29 -7.70 -9.53
N ALA A 475 -12.10 -7.77 -8.92
CA ALA A 475 -11.75 -8.81 -7.96
C ALA A 475 -12.68 -8.74 -6.74
N CYS A 476 -13.70 -9.58 -6.73
CA CYS A 476 -14.74 -9.60 -5.72
C CYS A 476 -14.27 -10.35 -4.46
N LEU A 477 -14.68 -9.83 -3.31
CA LEU A 477 -14.34 -10.32 -1.98
C LEU A 477 -15.11 -11.62 -1.66
N PHE A 478 -14.64 -12.78 -2.15
CA PHE A 478 -15.21 -14.08 -1.75
C PHE A 478 -14.49 -14.73 -0.57
N SER A 479 -13.40 -14.13 -0.07
CA SER A 479 -12.60 -14.68 1.01
C SER A 479 -12.35 -13.59 2.07
N LEU A 480 -12.89 -13.81 3.28
CA LEU A 480 -12.73 -12.96 4.47
C LEU A 480 -11.28 -12.89 5.00
N ILE A 481 -10.31 -13.51 4.34
CA ILE A 481 -9.01 -13.82 4.97
C ILE A 481 -7.89 -12.83 4.59
N ASN A 482 -7.96 -12.09 3.47
CA ASN A 482 -6.87 -11.20 3.01
C ASN A 482 -7.36 -9.86 2.42
N CYS A 483 -8.16 -9.09 3.16
CA CYS A 483 -8.75 -7.83 2.67
C CYS A 483 -7.68 -6.75 2.36
N SER A 484 -6.64 -6.63 3.19
CA SER A 484 -5.64 -5.55 3.09
C SER A 484 -4.76 -5.63 1.85
N THR A 485 -4.36 -6.83 1.42
CA THR A 485 -3.50 -7.02 0.24
C THR A 485 -4.28 -6.88 -1.07
N ILE A 486 -5.58 -7.20 -1.07
CA ILE A 486 -6.45 -6.97 -2.24
C ILE A 486 -6.65 -5.47 -2.44
N ASP A 487 -6.85 -4.74 -1.35
CA ASP A 487 -6.92 -3.27 -1.36
C ASP A 487 -5.64 -2.66 -1.92
N GLU A 488 -4.47 -3.17 -1.51
CA GLU A 488 -3.18 -2.73 -2.04
C GLU A 488 -3.07 -2.94 -3.56
N LEU A 489 -3.59 -4.05 -4.10
CA LEU A 489 -3.59 -4.32 -5.53
C LEU A 489 -4.46 -3.31 -6.30
N LYS A 490 -5.64 -2.99 -5.78
CA LYS A 490 -6.55 -2.00 -6.36
C LYS A 490 -5.90 -0.61 -6.36
N ILE A 491 -5.26 -0.23 -5.25
CA ILE A 491 -4.57 1.06 -5.10
C ILE A 491 -3.39 1.16 -6.08
N LEU A 492 -2.54 0.13 -6.15
CA LEU A 492 -1.41 0.10 -7.09
C LEU A 492 -1.88 0.12 -8.55
N SER A 493 -2.99 -0.54 -8.87
CA SER A 493 -3.58 -0.50 -10.21
C SER A 493 -4.03 0.92 -10.58
N CYS A 494 -4.65 1.65 -9.64
CA CYS A 494 -4.98 3.06 -9.83
C CYS A 494 -3.73 3.93 -10.05
N GLN A 495 -2.65 3.69 -9.29
CA GLN A 495 -1.37 4.39 -9.48
C GLN A 495 -0.72 4.07 -10.83
N ALA A 496 -0.75 2.81 -11.27
CA ALA A 496 -0.24 2.42 -12.58
C ALA A 496 -1.02 3.13 -13.70
N LEU A 497 -2.35 3.14 -13.63
CA LEU A 497 -3.19 3.81 -14.61
C LEU A 497 -2.97 5.33 -14.65
N SER A 498 -2.74 5.97 -13.50
CA SER A 498 -2.43 7.40 -13.47
C SER A 498 -1.12 7.73 -14.22
N MET A 499 -0.13 6.83 -14.17
CA MET A 499 1.12 6.96 -14.92
C MET A 499 0.95 6.67 -16.42
N PHE A 500 0.28 5.57 -16.77
CA PHE A 500 0.10 5.19 -18.18
C PHE A 500 -0.81 6.17 -18.95
N CYS A 501 -1.76 6.81 -18.27
CA CYS A 501 -2.68 7.77 -18.89
C CYS A 501 -2.14 9.21 -18.97
N ILE A 502 -0.89 9.46 -18.57
CA ILE A 502 -0.19 10.72 -18.88
C ILE A 502 -0.11 10.89 -20.41
N ASP A 503 0.17 9.80 -21.12
CA ASP A 503 0.23 9.78 -22.57
C ASP A 503 -1.16 9.58 -23.20
N LYS A 504 -1.39 10.24 -24.33
CA LYS A 504 -2.69 10.17 -25.04
C LYS A 504 -3.06 8.74 -25.43
N ILE A 505 -2.08 7.93 -25.84
CA ILE A 505 -2.29 6.52 -26.23
C ILE A 505 -2.86 5.72 -25.05
N GLY A 506 -2.41 6.00 -23.82
CA GLY A 506 -2.92 5.36 -22.61
C GLY A 506 -4.36 5.77 -22.30
N ARG A 507 -4.69 7.06 -22.46
CA ARG A 507 -6.07 7.56 -22.32
C ARG A 507 -7.01 6.93 -23.34
N ASP A 508 -6.59 6.85 -24.59
CA ASP A 508 -7.37 6.25 -25.67
C ASP A 508 -7.60 4.74 -25.40
N ALA A 509 -6.58 4.02 -24.92
CA ALA A 509 -6.70 2.63 -24.52
C ALA A 509 -7.64 2.45 -23.30
N PHE A 510 -7.56 3.33 -22.30
CA PHE A 510 -8.45 3.32 -21.13
C PHE A 510 -9.92 3.49 -21.51
N LEU A 511 -10.22 4.36 -22.48
CA LEU A 511 -11.57 4.52 -23.02
C LEU A 511 -12.06 3.27 -23.76
N LYS A 512 -11.20 2.65 -24.58
CA LYS A 512 -11.55 1.43 -25.35
C LYS A 512 -11.93 0.26 -24.45
N VAL A 513 -11.24 0.08 -23.33
CA VAL A 513 -11.51 -1.03 -22.38
C VAL A 513 -12.62 -0.71 -21.39
N HIS A 514 -13.38 0.38 -21.63
CA HIS A 514 -14.43 0.87 -20.73
C HIS A 514 -13.94 1.11 -19.29
N GLY A 515 -12.70 1.57 -19.13
CA GLY A 515 -12.05 1.74 -17.84
C GLY A 515 -12.80 2.68 -16.89
N SER A 516 -13.47 3.72 -17.43
CA SER A 516 -14.32 4.62 -16.64
C SER A 516 -15.50 3.91 -16.00
N SER A 517 -16.14 2.97 -16.69
CA SER A 517 -17.25 2.19 -16.13
C SER A 517 -16.76 1.19 -15.07
N ARG A 518 -15.63 0.52 -15.31
CA ARG A 518 -15.06 -0.48 -14.40
C ARG A 518 -14.52 0.16 -13.11
N LEU A 519 -13.94 1.36 -13.19
CA LEU A 519 -13.47 2.10 -12.02
C LEU A 519 -14.62 2.42 -11.03
N HIS A 520 -15.88 2.36 -11.46
CA HIS A 520 -17.03 2.71 -10.62
C HIS A 520 -17.22 1.71 -9.49
N TYR A 521 -16.80 0.46 -9.69
CA TYR A 521 -16.79 -0.57 -8.65
C TYR A 521 -15.94 -0.14 -7.44
N LEU A 522 -14.77 0.47 -7.69
CA LEU A 522 -13.90 0.94 -6.61
C LEU A 522 -14.43 2.18 -5.89
N LEU A 523 -15.07 3.09 -6.60
CA LEU A 523 -15.64 4.30 -6.00
C LEU A 523 -16.77 3.96 -5.01
N SER A 524 -17.53 2.92 -5.36
CA SER A 524 -18.69 2.42 -4.63
C SER A 524 -18.35 1.37 -3.57
N ASP A 525 -17.07 1.00 -3.42
CA ASP A 525 -16.59 0.00 -2.45
C ASP A 525 -16.64 0.57 -1.02
N LEU A 526 -17.70 0.26 -0.27
CA LEU A 526 -17.89 0.78 1.09
C LEU A 526 -16.95 0.17 2.14
N HIS A 527 -16.17 -0.86 1.79
CA HIS A 527 -15.33 -1.57 2.75
C HIS A 527 -13.98 -0.90 2.98
N SER A 528 -13.42 -0.23 1.97
CA SER A 528 -12.05 0.29 2.02
C SER A 528 -11.95 1.78 1.65
N ILE A 529 -11.72 2.61 2.67
CA ILE A 529 -11.48 4.05 2.49
C ILE A 529 -10.25 4.33 1.61
N PRO A 530 -9.09 3.65 1.79
CA PRO A 530 -7.92 3.86 0.94
C PRO A 530 -8.19 3.57 -0.55
N VAL A 531 -8.91 2.50 -0.87
CA VAL A 531 -9.27 2.14 -2.25
C VAL A 531 -10.16 3.22 -2.88
N ARG A 532 -11.21 3.66 -2.17
CA ARG A 532 -12.08 4.74 -2.65
C ARG A 532 -11.29 6.02 -2.90
N ASN A 533 -10.37 6.39 -2.00
CA ASN A 533 -9.53 7.57 -2.19
C ASN A 533 -8.61 7.43 -3.42
N ALA A 534 -7.99 6.26 -3.63
CA ALA A 534 -7.17 6.01 -4.82
C ALA A 534 -7.99 6.09 -6.12
N ALA A 535 -9.22 5.56 -6.12
CA ALA A 535 -10.13 5.67 -7.26
C ALA A 535 -10.51 7.13 -7.56
N VAL A 536 -10.83 7.93 -6.53
CA VAL A 536 -11.14 9.35 -6.66
C VAL A 536 -9.93 10.13 -7.18
N GLN A 537 -8.73 9.84 -6.70
CA GLN A 537 -7.49 10.46 -7.20
C GLN A 537 -7.24 10.12 -8.67
N LEU A 538 -7.48 8.87 -9.09
CA LEU A 538 -7.38 8.50 -10.49
C LEU A 538 -8.38 9.29 -11.35
N VAL A 539 -9.65 9.38 -10.94
CA VAL A 539 -10.66 10.20 -11.64
C VAL A 539 -10.20 11.65 -11.74
N GLN A 540 -9.68 12.22 -10.66
CA GLN A 540 -9.19 13.59 -10.63
C GLN A 540 -8.07 13.82 -11.65
N VAL A 541 -7.07 12.94 -11.69
CA VAL A 541 -5.94 13.04 -12.64
C VAL A 541 -6.42 12.90 -14.08
N LEU A 542 -7.29 11.93 -14.36
CA LEU A 542 -7.79 11.65 -15.70
C LEU A 542 -8.74 12.74 -16.22
N SER A 543 -9.48 13.40 -15.33
CA SER A 543 -10.47 14.42 -15.69
C SER A 543 -9.85 15.71 -16.25
N VAL A 544 -8.53 15.89 -16.14
CA VAL A 544 -7.85 17.01 -16.81
C VAL A 544 -8.02 16.95 -18.33
N ASP A 545 -8.16 15.75 -18.91
CA ASP A 545 -8.53 15.56 -20.31
C ASP A 545 -10.05 15.67 -20.49
N SER A 546 -10.50 16.58 -21.36
CA SER A 546 -11.93 16.86 -21.56
C SER A 546 -12.72 15.65 -22.07
N VAL A 547 -12.10 14.74 -22.82
CA VAL A 547 -12.78 13.53 -23.33
C VAL A 547 -13.06 12.56 -22.19
N LEU A 548 -12.07 12.35 -21.30
CA LEU A 548 -12.23 11.53 -20.11
C LEU A 548 -13.18 12.15 -19.08
N ALA A 549 -13.10 13.48 -18.87
CA ALA A 549 -14.05 14.20 -18.02
C ALA A 549 -15.50 13.96 -18.47
N ASN A 550 -15.76 14.06 -19.77
CA ASN A 550 -17.07 13.76 -20.34
C ASN A 550 -17.47 12.30 -20.10
N ALA A 551 -16.54 11.35 -20.28
CA ALA A 551 -16.82 9.93 -20.00
C ALA A 551 -17.17 9.68 -18.52
N PHE A 552 -16.51 10.34 -17.57
CA PHE A 552 -16.85 10.24 -16.14
C PHE A 552 -18.21 10.86 -15.81
N VAL A 553 -18.56 11.99 -16.44
CA VAL A 553 -19.89 12.58 -16.30
C VAL A 553 -20.97 11.65 -16.87
N GLN A 554 -20.75 11.06 -18.04
CA GLN A 554 -21.67 10.09 -18.67
C GLN A 554 -21.87 8.84 -17.81
N THR A 555 -20.80 8.36 -17.15
CA THR A 555 -20.83 7.21 -16.24
C THR A 555 -21.34 7.55 -14.84
N LYS A 556 -22.02 8.70 -14.66
CA LYS A 556 -22.72 9.10 -13.43
C LYS A 556 -21.83 9.33 -12.21
N TYR A 557 -20.51 9.51 -12.38
CA TYR A 557 -19.59 9.80 -11.28
C TYR A 557 -19.97 11.07 -10.54
N LEU A 558 -20.15 12.17 -11.29
CA LEU A 558 -20.48 13.47 -10.71
C LEU A 558 -21.80 13.41 -9.91
N SER A 559 -22.84 12.77 -10.46
CA SER A 559 -24.10 12.57 -9.74
C SER A 559 -23.94 11.70 -8.50
N TYR A 560 -23.16 10.61 -8.57
CA TYR A 560 -22.91 9.75 -7.41
C TYR A 560 -22.16 10.50 -6.31
N MET A 561 -21.16 11.29 -6.67
CA MET A 561 -20.35 12.05 -5.71
C MET A 561 -21.14 13.18 -5.03
N LEU A 562 -22.02 13.85 -5.78
CA LEU A 562 -22.92 14.89 -5.26
C LEU A 562 -24.02 14.32 -4.34
N ASN A 563 -24.55 13.13 -4.64
CA ASN A 563 -25.54 12.48 -3.79
C ASN A 563 -24.92 11.92 -2.50
N ASN A 564 -23.62 11.60 -2.50
CA ASN A 564 -22.90 11.02 -1.37
C ASN A 564 -21.92 11.99 -0.70
N ARG A 565 -22.30 13.27 -0.54
CA ARG A 565 -21.46 14.34 0.05
C ARG A 565 -20.88 14.02 1.43
N VAL A 566 -21.54 13.16 2.22
CA VAL A 566 -21.02 12.71 3.52
C VAL A 566 -19.64 12.05 3.38
N SER A 567 -19.35 11.43 2.23
CA SER A 567 -18.06 10.78 1.95
C SER A 567 -16.89 11.76 1.95
N ALA A 568 -17.12 13.06 1.71
CA ALA A 568 -16.08 14.08 1.74
C ALA A 568 -15.44 14.27 3.13
N ARG A 569 -16.15 13.89 4.20
CA ARG A 569 -15.58 13.91 5.57
C ARG A 569 -14.53 12.82 5.80
N ILE A 570 -14.57 11.77 4.99
CA ILE A 570 -13.76 10.55 5.18
C ILE A 570 -12.70 10.45 4.07
N ILE A 571 -13.04 10.85 2.84
CA ILE A 571 -12.16 10.77 1.67
C ILE A 571 -11.61 12.17 1.36
N PRO A 572 -10.29 12.41 1.56
CA PRO A 572 -9.71 13.75 1.40
C PRO A 572 -9.84 14.33 -0.01
N SER A 573 -9.76 13.47 -1.04
CA SER A 573 -9.73 13.91 -2.44
C SER A 573 -11.14 14.11 -3.05
N TRP A 574 -12.21 13.95 -2.26
CA TRP A 574 -13.58 13.92 -2.78
C TRP A 574 -14.02 15.26 -3.39
N ASP A 575 -13.92 16.35 -2.62
CA ASP A 575 -14.36 17.67 -3.06
C ASP A 575 -13.45 18.25 -4.15
N THR A 576 -12.14 18.01 -4.08
CA THR A 576 -11.17 18.44 -5.10
C THR A 576 -11.41 17.72 -6.43
N CYS A 577 -11.81 16.45 -6.40
CA CYS A 577 -12.22 15.71 -7.60
C CYS A 577 -13.52 16.26 -8.19
N ILE A 578 -14.53 16.59 -7.37
CA ILE A 578 -15.76 17.25 -7.84
C ILE A 578 -15.42 18.58 -8.52
N GLU A 579 -14.57 19.39 -7.90
CA GLU A 579 -14.13 20.67 -8.47
C GLU A 579 -13.39 20.47 -9.81
N THR A 580 -12.52 19.46 -9.90
CA THR A 580 -11.77 19.15 -11.13
C THR A 580 -12.71 18.71 -12.25
N LEU A 581 -13.69 17.85 -11.96
CA LEU A 581 -14.74 17.45 -12.92
C LEU A 581 -15.56 18.66 -13.39
N PHE A 582 -15.94 19.56 -12.48
CA PHE A 582 -16.65 20.78 -12.82
C PHE A 582 -15.84 21.73 -13.70
N ASN A 583 -14.56 21.95 -13.39
CA ASN A 583 -13.67 22.80 -14.18
C ASN A 583 -13.44 22.22 -15.59
N SER A 584 -13.51 20.89 -15.72
CA SER A 584 -13.31 20.19 -17.00
C SER A 584 -14.60 20.07 -17.82
N HIS A 585 -15.77 20.17 -17.17
CA HIS A 585 -17.09 20.13 -17.80
C HIS A 585 -17.97 21.32 -17.35
N LEU A 586 -17.68 22.52 -17.87
CA LEU A 586 -18.38 23.76 -17.51
C LEU A 586 -19.91 23.72 -17.63
N PRO A 587 -20.53 23.06 -18.64
CA PRO A 587 -21.99 22.94 -18.70
C PRO A 587 -22.61 22.30 -17.45
N ALA A 588 -22.01 21.21 -16.97
CA ALA A 588 -22.43 20.53 -15.76
C ALA A 588 -22.16 21.39 -14.52
N LYS A 589 -21.00 22.08 -14.45
CA LYS A 589 -20.71 23.05 -13.39
C LYS A 589 -21.82 24.09 -13.30
N PHE A 590 -22.15 24.76 -14.39
CA PHE A 590 -23.19 25.79 -14.39
C PHE A 590 -24.56 25.24 -14.01
N ALA A 591 -24.91 24.03 -14.44
CA ALA A 591 -26.18 23.40 -14.10
C ALA A 591 -26.29 23.04 -12.61
N PHE A 592 -25.23 22.54 -11.99
CA PHE A 592 -25.25 22.11 -10.58
C PHE A 592 -24.93 23.22 -9.57
N THR A 593 -24.09 24.19 -9.93
CA THR A 593 -23.70 25.29 -9.02
C THR A 593 -24.46 26.58 -9.28
N GLY A 594 -25.11 26.71 -10.44
CA GLY A 594 -25.70 27.96 -10.90
C GLY A 594 -24.65 29.03 -11.23
N ARG A 595 -23.35 28.71 -11.25
CA ARG A 595 -22.29 29.72 -11.36
C ARG A 595 -21.09 29.27 -12.16
N LEU A 596 -20.69 30.08 -13.13
CA LEU A 596 -19.36 30.08 -13.74
C LEU A 596 -18.59 31.28 -13.23
N SER A 597 -17.40 31.05 -12.70
CA SER A 597 -16.49 32.06 -12.18
C SER A 597 -15.78 32.83 -13.31
N LEU A 598 -15.01 33.84 -12.92
CA LEU A 598 -14.15 34.61 -13.81
C LEU A 598 -13.13 33.76 -14.58
N HIS A 599 -12.78 32.57 -14.06
CA HIS A 599 -11.77 31.67 -14.63
C HIS A 599 -12.38 30.60 -15.54
N ASP A 600 -13.70 30.46 -15.52
CA ASP A 600 -14.43 29.50 -16.33
C ASP A 600 -14.66 30.12 -17.72
N ILE A 601 -13.76 29.79 -18.65
CA ILE A 601 -13.81 30.27 -20.04
C ILE A 601 -14.59 29.26 -20.90
N THR A 602 -15.69 29.72 -21.48
CA THR A 602 -16.52 28.93 -22.40
C THR A 602 -15.76 28.57 -23.68
N LYS A 603 -15.93 27.33 -24.15
CA LYS A 603 -15.30 26.78 -25.36
C LYS A 603 -16.35 26.32 -26.35
N ASP A 604 -15.94 26.01 -27.57
CA ASP A 604 -16.83 25.38 -28.55
C ASP A 604 -17.34 24.04 -28.00
N GLY A 605 -18.63 23.79 -28.16
CA GLY A 605 -19.34 22.69 -27.51
C GLY A 605 -19.84 23.00 -26.09
N PHE A 606 -19.65 24.22 -25.56
CA PHE A 606 -20.33 24.65 -24.33
C PHE A 606 -21.84 24.73 -24.59
N TYR A 607 -22.64 24.25 -23.63
CA TYR A 607 -24.10 24.28 -23.74
C TYR A 607 -24.77 24.54 -22.40
N VAL A 608 -26.00 25.03 -22.46
CA VAL A 608 -26.80 25.40 -21.29
C VAL A 608 -28.22 24.92 -21.49
N LEU A 609 -28.75 24.23 -20.47
CA LEU A 609 -30.17 23.90 -20.40
C LEU A 609 -30.95 25.07 -19.81
N ARG A 610 -32.17 25.31 -20.30
CA ARG A 610 -33.03 26.34 -19.71
C ARG A 610 -33.48 25.97 -18.30
N GLN A 611 -33.94 24.75 -18.08
CA GLN A 611 -34.10 24.13 -16.76
C GLN A 611 -32.96 23.15 -16.45
N ASN A 612 -32.53 23.13 -15.19
CA ASN A 612 -31.54 22.16 -14.72
C ASN A 612 -32.22 20.80 -14.49
N ILE A 613 -31.78 19.79 -15.25
CA ILE A 613 -32.28 18.41 -15.16
C ILE A 613 -31.20 17.51 -14.55
N CYS A 614 -31.59 16.58 -13.67
CA CYS A 614 -30.69 15.58 -13.08
C CYS A 614 -31.19 14.17 -13.43
N PRO A 615 -30.34 13.27 -13.99
CA PRO A 615 -28.92 13.47 -14.31
C PRO A 615 -28.71 14.47 -15.46
N PHE A 616 -27.60 15.22 -15.40
CA PHE A 616 -27.27 16.21 -16.43
C PHE A 616 -26.87 15.51 -17.74
N PRO A 617 -27.57 15.78 -18.86
CA PRO A 617 -27.31 15.11 -20.14
C PRO A 617 -26.01 15.61 -20.78
N VAL A 618 -25.25 14.71 -21.39
CA VAL A 618 -24.05 15.06 -22.16
C VAL A 618 -24.42 15.36 -23.61
N LEU A 619 -23.72 16.29 -24.25
CA LEU A 619 -24.12 16.84 -25.56
C LEU A 619 -24.37 15.78 -26.64
N ASN A 620 -23.59 14.70 -26.67
CA ASN A 620 -23.78 13.58 -27.60
C ASN A 620 -25.10 12.83 -27.38
N ASP A 621 -25.57 12.74 -26.14
CA ASP A 621 -26.87 12.12 -25.84
C ASP A 621 -28.00 13.02 -26.30
N LEU A 622 -27.86 14.34 -26.14
CA LEU A 622 -28.84 15.33 -26.62
C LEU A 622 -29.05 15.26 -28.14
N PHE A 623 -27.99 15.03 -28.91
CA PHE A 623 -28.06 14.89 -30.37
C PHE A 623 -28.82 13.64 -30.84
N ARG A 624 -29.02 12.63 -29.98
CA ARG A 624 -29.72 11.39 -30.36
C ARG A 624 -31.24 11.53 -30.33
N PHE A 625 -31.78 12.61 -29.76
CA PHE A 625 -33.23 12.82 -29.66
C PHE A 625 -33.77 13.60 -30.86
N LYS A 626 -34.24 12.88 -31.88
CA LYS A 626 -34.68 13.45 -33.16
C LYS A 626 -35.96 14.32 -33.10
N LEU A 627 -36.78 14.22 -32.04
CA LEU A 627 -37.97 15.05 -31.79
C LEU A 627 -38.20 15.04 -30.28
N CYS A 628 -37.69 16.05 -29.56
CA CYS A 628 -37.75 16.03 -28.10
C CYS A 628 -38.63 17.17 -27.55
N PRO A 629 -39.66 16.88 -26.73
CA PRO A 629 -40.43 17.89 -25.99
C PRO A 629 -39.59 18.59 -24.91
N LEU A 630 -38.29 18.27 -24.82
CA LEU A 630 -37.34 18.94 -23.96
C LEU A 630 -37.33 20.45 -24.21
N GLU A 631 -37.14 21.18 -23.13
CA GLU A 631 -36.83 22.59 -23.16
C GLU A 631 -35.61 22.88 -24.06
N PRO A 632 -35.54 24.09 -24.64
CA PRO A 632 -34.40 24.49 -25.46
C PRO A 632 -33.05 24.27 -24.76
N VAL A 633 -32.08 23.75 -25.51
CA VAL A 633 -30.68 23.66 -25.11
C VAL A 633 -29.88 24.61 -25.97
N TYR A 634 -29.24 25.60 -25.36
CA TYR A 634 -28.42 26.56 -26.06
C TYR A 634 -27.00 26.04 -26.21
N VAL A 635 -26.45 26.04 -27.42
CA VAL A 635 -25.11 25.51 -27.69
C VAL A 635 -24.24 26.54 -28.38
N VAL A 636 -22.96 26.55 -28.01
CA VAL A 636 -21.93 27.44 -28.55
C VAL A 636 -21.05 26.67 -29.52
N ASN A 637 -20.90 27.15 -30.75
CA ASN A 637 -19.88 26.65 -31.67
C ASN A 637 -19.37 27.76 -32.59
N THR A 638 -18.13 28.17 -32.37
CA THR A 638 -17.45 29.25 -33.11
C THR A 638 -16.34 28.73 -34.03
N ALA A 639 -16.25 27.41 -34.22
CA ALA A 639 -15.23 26.80 -35.08
C ALA A 639 -15.33 27.35 -36.51
N ARG A 640 -14.23 27.80 -37.10
CA ARG A 640 -14.17 28.13 -38.53
C ARG A 640 -13.58 26.94 -39.28
N SER A 641 -14.22 26.51 -40.36
CA SER A 641 -13.71 25.43 -41.22
C SER A 641 -12.37 25.82 -41.84
N TYR A 642 -11.26 25.59 -41.15
CA TYR A 642 -9.94 25.51 -41.75
C TYR A 642 -9.63 24.05 -41.99
N SER A 643 -9.75 23.62 -43.26
CA SER A 643 -9.17 22.40 -43.87
C SER A 643 -9.19 21.09 -43.06
N SER A 644 -10.02 20.14 -43.51
CA SER A 644 -9.83 18.68 -43.44
C SER A 644 -9.25 18.09 -42.13
N ILE A 645 -10.12 17.62 -41.24
CA ILE A 645 -9.77 16.60 -40.23
C ILE A 645 -10.55 15.31 -40.56
N PRO A 646 -9.92 14.11 -40.53
CA PRO A 646 -10.55 12.86 -40.93
C PRO A 646 -11.65 12.44 -39.94
N THR A 647 -12.83 12.16 -40.47
CA THR A 647 -14.00 11.67 -39.74
C THR A 647 -13.93 10.17 -39.52
N ASN A 648 -13.33 9.72 -38.41
CA ASN A 648 -13.50 8.34 -37.96
C ASN A 648 -14.56 8.28 -36.86
N ASN A 649 -15.73 7.77 -37.24
CA ASN A 649 -16.83 7.18 -36.47
C ASN A 649 -18.19 7.70 -36.95
N ILE A 650 -18.72 7.05 -38.00
CA ILE A 650 -20.15 7.10 -38.35
C ILE A 650 -20.57 5.68 -38.74
N ASN A 651 -21.75 5.23 -38.30
CA ASN A 651 -22.45 4.14 -38.98
C ASN A 651 -23.01 4.69 -40.29
N GLU A 652 -22.26 4.54 -41.40
CA GLU A 652 -22.62 5.01 -42.75
C GLU A 652 -24.03 4.54 -43.18
N LYS A 653 -24.45 3.34 -42.74
CA LYS A 653 -25.74 2.72 -43.08
C LYS A 653 -26.99 3.56 -42.76
N ASP A 654 -27.04 4.21 -41.59
CA ASP A 654 -28.24 4.96 -41.19
C ASP A 654 -28.38 6.28 -41.97
N MET A 655 -27.26 6.84 -42.43
CA MET A 655 -27.22 8.06 -43.23
C MET A 655 -27.56 7.76 -44.69
N GLU A 656 -27.10 6.63 -45.23
CA GLU A 656 -27.47 6.15 -46.57
C GLU A 656 -28.98 5.86 -46.69
N GLU A 657 -29.61 5.23 -45.69
CA GLU A 657 -31.04 4.92 -45.71
C GLU A 657 -31.92 6.19 -45.69
N ALA A 658 -31.56 7.18 -44.87
CA ALA A 658 -32.24 8.47 -44.85
C ALA A 658 -32.04 9.23 -46.17
N LYS A 659 -30.81 9.24 -46.71
CA LYS A 659 -30.50 9.88 -48.00
C LYS A 659 -31.35 9.30 -49.13
N ASN A 660 -31.54 7.97 -49.15
CA ASN A 660 -32.34 7.28 -50.15
C ASN A 660 -33.86 7.53 -50.01
N SER A 661 -34.40 7.68 -48.80
CA SER A 661 -35.84 7.95 -48.63
C SER A 661 -36.22 9.35 -49.12
N ILE A 662 -35.38 10.34 -48.86
CA ILE A 662 -35.63 11.75 -49.21
C ILE A 662 -35.42 12.01 -50.70
N VAL A 663 -34.44 11.36 -51.32
CA VAL A 663 -34.27 11.42 -52.79
C VAL A 663 -35.51 10.84 -53.49
N ASN A 664 -36.08 9.75 -52.98
CA ASN A 664 -37.30 9.14 -53.53
C ASN A 664 -38.56 10.01 -53.30
N GLU A 665 -38.68 10.68 -52.15
CA GLU A 665 -39.79 11.60 -51.85
C GLU A 665 -39.72 12.91 -52.65
N ASN A 666 -38.53 13.43 -52.94
CA ASN A 666 -38.37 14.66 -53.72
C ASN A 666 -38.43 14.42 -55.22
N ALA A 667 -37.98 13.24 -55.69
CA ALA A 667 -38.18 12.80 -57.07
C ALA A 667 -39.67 12.67 -57.44
N SER A 668 -40.52 12.28 -56.48
CA SER A 668 -41.98 12.21 -56.68
C SER A 668 -42.69 13.58 -56.63
N LYS A 669 -42.03 14.64 -56.14
CA LYS A 669 -42.54 16.03 -56.10
C LYS A 669 -41.90 16.95 -57.14
N GLY A 670 -41.00 16.44 -57.99
CA GLY A 670 -40.36 17.20 -59.07
C GLY A 670 -39.33 18.24 -58.62
N VAL A 671 -38.83 18.16 -57.39
CA VAL A 671 -37.86 19.11 -56.82
C VAL A 671 -36.47 18.47 -56.81
N PHE A 672 -35.53 19.06 -57.56
CA PHE A 672 -34.14 18.61 -57.59
C PHE A 672 -33.34 19.32 -56.49
N VAL A 673 -32.94 18.59 -55.45
CA VAL A 673 -32.09 19.11 -54.37
C VAL A 673 -30.66 18.65 -54.65
N SER A 674 -29.69 19.58 -54.66
CA SER A 674 -28.29 19.21 -54.88
C SER A 674 -27.78 18.33 -53.74
N GLU A 675 -26.82 17.45 -54.05
CA GLU A 675 -26.26 16.52 -53.07
C GLU A 675 -25.58 17.24 -51.89
N GLU A 676 -25.05 18.44 -52.12
CA GLU A 676 -24.49 19.31 -51.07
C GLU A 676 -25.56 19.88 -50.13
N VAL A 677 -26.74 20.24 -50.65
CA VAL A 677 -27.88 20.71 -49.85
C VAL A 677 -28.50 19.55 -49.08
N LEU A 678 -28.60 18.38 -49.70
CA LEU A 678 -29.09 17.15 -49.07
C LEU A 678 -28.15 16.69 -47.95
N ASN A 679 -26.84 16.65 -48.19
CA ASN A 679 -25.84 16.33 -47.16
C ASN A 679 -25.80 17.39 -46.06
N SER A 680 -25.98 18.69 -46.37
CA SER A 680 -26.09 19.75 -45.36
C SER A 680 -27.34 19.60 -44.50
N TRP A 681 -28.46 19.20 -45.09
CA TRP A 681 -29.73 18.97 -44.39
C TRP A 681 -29.70 17.67 -43.55
N LEU A 682 -29.07 16.60 -44.05
CA LEU A 682 -28.79 15.39 -43.28
C LEU A 682 -27.78 15.67 -42.14
N HIS A 683 -26.79 16.53 -42.34
CA HIS A 683 -25.92 16.98 -41.25
C HIS A 683 -26.64 17.85 -40.22
N LEU A 684 -27.61 18.67 -40.64
CA LEU A 684 -28.49 19.44 -39.76
C LEU A 684 -29.36 18.51 -38.89
N MET A 685 -29.85 17.40 -39.44
CA MET A 685 -30.82 16.53 -38.76
C MET A 685 -30.22 15.35 -37.96
N PHE A 686 -28.98 14.92 -38.21
CA PHE A 686 -28.47 13.60 -37.74
C PHE A 686 -27.24 13.62 -36.80
N GLY A 687 -27.02 14.70 -36.02
CA GLY A 687 -26.34 14.58 -34.72
C GLY A 687 -24.88 15.02 -34.60
N ARG A 688 -24.50 16.16 -35.18
CA ARG A 688 -23.20 16.82 -34.92
C ARG A 688 -23.39 18.25 -34.42
N LEU A 689 -22.38 18.77 -33.72
CA LEU A 689 -22.30 20.17 -33.33
C LEU A 689 -22.27 21.05 -34.59
N GLN A 690 -23.38 21.74 -34.87
CA GLN A 690 -23.54 22.60 -36.04
C GLN A 690 -22.68 23.86 -35.90
N LEU A 691 -22.18 24.38 -37.02
CA LEU A 691 -21.55 25.70 -37.06
C LEU A 691 -22.60 26.78 -36.75
N ASP A 692 -22.22 27.78 -35.96
CA ASP A 692 -23.06 28.93 -35.68
C ASP A 692 -22.54 30.16 -36.46
N PRO A 693 -23.00 30.37 -37.71
CA PRO A 693 -22.53 31.48 -38.53
C PRO A 693 -22.89 32.83 -37.91
N TYR A 694 -24.07 32.96 -37.31
CA TYR A 694 -24.51 34.20 -36.68
C TYR A 694 -23.66 34.55 -35.45
N LEU A 695 -23.29 33.56 -34.62
CA LEU A 695 -22.39 33.81 -33.51
C LEU A 695 -20.98 34.22 -33.98
N CYS A 696 -20.51 33.64 -35.09
CA CYS A 696 -19.25 34.06 -35.71
C CYS A 696 -19.32 35.52 -36.20
N GLU A 697 -20.42 35.89 -36.88
CA GLU A 697 -20.69 37.27 -37.30
C GLU A 697 -20.73 38.22 -36.11
N TYR A 698 -21.42 37.85 -35.03
CA TYR A 698 -21.48 38.65 -33.80
C TYR A 698 -20.09 38.92 -33.22
N ILE A 699 -19.21 37.92 -33.20
CA ILE A 699 -17.83 38.07 -32.75
C ILE A 699 -17.06 39.03 -33.66
N ASP A 700 -17.19 38.91 -34.98
CA ASP A 700 -16.48 39.78 -35.93
C ASP A 700 -16.98 41.24 -35.87
N LEU A 701 -18.29 41.44 -35.81
CA LEU A 701 -18.91 42.74 -35.61
C LEU A 701 -18.48 43.39 -34.29
N LEU A 702 -18.45 42.62 -33.20
CA LEU A 702 -18.00 43.10 -31.90
C LEU A 702 -16.53 43.51 -31.94
N LYS A 703 -15.65 42.68 -32.51
CA LYS A 703 -14.22 43.00 -32.68
C LYS A 703 -14.02 44.28 -33.49
N CYS A 704 -14.75 44.45 -34.60
CA CYS A 704 -14.68 45.68 -35.39
C CYS A 704 -15.11 46.92 -34.59
N LYS A 705 -16.19 46.82 -33.79
CA LYS A 705 -16.65 47.92 -32.92
C LYS A 705 -15.64 48.27 -31.83
N LEU A 706 -15.01 47.27 -31.23
CA LEU A 706 -13.95 47.47 -30.23
C LEU A 706 -12.75 48.21 -30.83
N VAL A 707 -12.26 47.75 -31.99
CA VAL A 707 -11.17 48.41 -32.71
C VAL A 707 -11.53 49.86 -33.04
N ALA A 708 -12.74 50.14 -33.52
CA ALA A 708 -13.20 51.50 -33.84
C ALA A 708 -13.33 52.43 -32.62
N MET A 709 -13.59 51.87 -31.43
CA MET A 709 -13.69 52.64 -30.19
C MET A 709 -12.31 52.95 -29.59
N GLU A 710 -11.42 51.96 -29.61
CA GLU A 710 -10.10 52.05 -28.97
C GLU A 710 -9.04 52.73 -29.85
N SER A 711 -9.26 52.78 -31.17
CA SER A 711 -8.40 53.52 -32.12
C SER A 711 -8.43 55.05 -31.95
N LYS A 712 -9.15 55.58 -30.96
CA LYS A 712 -9.11 56.99 -30.55
C LYS A 712 -8.06 57.29 -29.48
N ASP A 713 -7.53 56.29 -28.79
CA ASP A 713 -6.48 56.46 -27.76
C ASP A 713 -5.14 55.87 -28.27
N LEU A 714 -4.19 56.74 -28.62
CA LEU A 714 -2.86 56.37 -29.08
C LEU A 714 -1.97 55.92 -27.91
N ILE A 715 -1.85 54.61 -27.64
CA ILE A 715 -0.59 54.02 -27.17
C ILE A 715 -0.38 52.66 -27.87
N ILE A 716 0.72 52.59 -28.62
CA ILE A 716 1.21 51.44 -29.37
C ILE A 716 2.07 50.59 -28.43
N ASN A 717 1.91 49.26 -28.53
CA ASN A 717 2.66 48.15 -27.91
C ASN A 717 2.02 47.50 -26.68
N GLU A 718 1.05 46.60 -26.87
CA GLU A 718 0.78 45.55 -25.86
C GLU A 718 0.37 44.23 -26.56
N ASP A 719 0.84 43.11 -26.00
CA ASP A 719 0.57 41.75 -26.47
C ASP A 719 -0.94 41.53 -26.76
N PRO A 720 -1.32 40.78 -27.81
CA PRO A 720 -2.71 40.59 -28.23
C PRO A 720 -3.64 39.92 -27.19
N ASN A 721 -3.10 39.53 -26.03
CA ASN A 721 -3.79 38.79 -24.97
C ASN A 721 -3.96 39.59 -23.65
N LEU A 722 -3.55 40.86 -23.58
CA LEU A 722 -3.74 41.71 -22.39
C LEU A 722 -4.79 42.79 -22.65
N ILE A 723 -5.80 42.89 -21.79
CA ILE A 723 -6.77 43.99 -21.82
C ILE A 723 -6.26 45.10 -20.90
N ASN A 724 -6.19 46.34 -21.40
CA ASN A 724 -5.95 47.48 -20.55
C ASN A 724 -7.08 47.61 -19.51
N ILE A 725 -6.72 47.66 -18.23
CA ILE A 725 -7.65 47.75 -17.09
C ILE A 725 -8.65 48.90 -17.26
N SER A 726 -8.23 50.03 -17.86
CA SER A 726 -9.10 51.19 -18.12
C SER A 726 -10.28 50.86 -19.05
N ASN A 727 -10.12 49.86 -19.92
CA ASN A 727 -11.09 49.53 -20.96
C ASN A 727 -12.11 48.47 -20.52
N ILE A 728 -11.97 47.87 -19.33
CA ILE A 728 -12.87 46.81 -18.86
C ILE A 728 -14.32 47.33 -18.78
N ALA A 729 -14.53 48.49 -18.17
CA ALA A 729 -15.86 49.08 -18.02
C ALA A 729 -16.46 49.51 -19.37
N SER A 730 -15.66 50.14 -20.24
CA SER A 730 -16.14 50.60 -21.54
C SER A 730 -16.51 49.43 -22.47
N ARG A 731 -15.67 48.39 -22.53
CA ARG A 731 -15.93 47.15 -23.28
C ARG A 731 -17.16 46.42 -22.76
N ALA A 732 -17.32 46.31 -21.44
CA ALA A 732 -18.47 45.64 -20.84
C ALA A 732 -19.80 46.35 -21.13
N LYS A 733 -19.82 47.70 -21.06
CA LYS A 733 -20.98 48.50 -21.42
C LYS A 733 -21.35 48.33 -22.89
N MET A 734 -20.37 48.42 -23.80
CA MET A 734 -20.60 48.21 -25.22
C MET A 734 -21.14 46.80 -25.50
N LEU A 735 -20.55 45.78 -24.87
CA LEU A 735 -21.00 44.40 -25.05
C LEU A 735 -22.44 44.21 -24.57
N ALA A 736 -22.83 44.85 -23.46
CA ALA A 736 -24.19 44.77 -22.93
C ALA A 736 -25.21 45.38 -23.90
N GLU A 737 -24.92 46.58 -24.41
CA GLU A 737 -25.75 47.25 -25.43
C GLU A 737 -25.81 46.43 -26.74
N PHE A 738 -24.69 45.80 -27.12
CA PHE A 738 -24.63 44.92 -28.28
C PHE A 738 -25.53 43.68 -28.10
N VAL A 739 -25.38 42.97 -26.99
CA VAL A 739 -26.17 41.76 -26.67
C VAL A 739 -27.66 42.08 -26.59
N ALA A 740 -28.04 43.16 -25.90
CA ALA A 740 -29.42 43.59 -25.81
C ALA A 740 -30.00 43.85 -27.22
N ARG A 741 -29.26 44.55 -28.08
CA ARG A 741 -29.69 44.81 -29.46
C ARG A 741 -29.87 43.54 -30.30
N GLN A 742 -28.97 42.56 -30.17
CA GLN A 742 -29.08 41.30 -30.94
C GLN A 742 -30.25 40.42 -30.47
N MET A 743 -30.74 40.60 -29.24
CA MET A 743 -31.77 39.76 -28.60
C MET A 743 -33.06 40.51 -28.22
N SER A 744 -33.36 41.66 -28.84
CA SER A 744 -34.60 42.42 -28.63
C SER A 744 -35.71 42.14 -29.66
N GLY A 745 -35.48 41.27 -30.64
CA GLY A 745 -36.41 41.01 -31.73
C GLY A 745 -36.56 42.23 -32.67
N PRO A 746 -37.70 42.37 -33.36
CA PRO A 746 -37.91 43.45 -34.33
C PRO A 746 -38.03 44.84 -33.70
N ASP A 747 -38.37 44.93 -32.41
CA ASP A 747 -38.46 46.21 -31.68
C ASP A 747 -37.32 46.33 -30.64
N PRO A 748 -36.30 47.16 -30.90
CA PRO A 748 -35.18 47.35 -29.99
C PRO A 748 -35.55 48.00 -28.64
N SER A 749 -36.75 48.57 -28.51
CA SER A 749 -37.22 49.27 -27.31
C SER A 749 -38.11 48.43 -26.39
N SER A 750 -38.52 47.22 -26.82
CA SER A 750 -39.40 46.35 -26.06
C SER A 750 -38.62 45.47 -25.07
N THR A 751 -39.10 45.38 -23.83
CA THR A 751 -38.66 44.34 -22.89
C THR A 751 -39.29 43.02 -23.31
N CYS A 752 -38.46 42.01 -23.57
CA CYS A 752 -38.92 40.69 -24.02
C CYS A 752 -39.95 40.12 -23.03
N LEU A 753 -41.18 39.89 -23.51
CA LEU A 753 -42.18 39.13 -22.75
C LEU A 753 -41.86 37.64 -22.87
N ASP A 754 -42.01 36.87 -21.79
CA ASP A 754 -41.71 35.43 -21.79
C ASP A 754 -42.47 34.68 -22.92
N HIS A 755 -43.70 35.11 -23.24
CA HIS A 755 -44.47 34.55 -24.36
C HIS A 755 -43.81 34.75 -25.74
N GLN A 756 -43.18 35.90 -25.99
CA GLN A 756 -42.49 36.17 -27.26
C GLN A 756 -41.28 35.26 -27.43
N LEU A 757 -40.55 35.02 -26.34
CA LEU A 757 -39.44 34.08 -26.33
C LEU A 757 -39.93 32.65 -26.63
N GLU A 758 -41.03 32.20 -26.02
CA GLU A 758 -41.59 30.86 -26.30
C GLU A 758 -42.00 30.67 -27.76
N VAL A 759 -42.64 31.68 -28.37
CA VAL A 759 -43.04 31.64 -29.79
C VAL A 759 -41.80 31.55 -30.67
N HIS A 760 -40.80 32.41 -30.43
CA HIS A 760 -39.56 32.42 -31.20
C HIS A 760 -38.78 31.08 -31.09
N LEU A 761 -38.72 30.50 -29.89
CA LEU A 761 -38.08 29.20 -29.67
C LEU A 761 -38.81 28.09 -30.41
N ARG A 762 -40.15 28.13 -30.46
CA ARG A 762 -40.96 27.16 -31.21
C ARG A 762 -40.68 27.25 -32.71
N GLU A 763 -40.65 28.45 -33.26
CA GLU A 763 -40.32 28.69 -34.68
C GLU A 763 -38.92 28.18 -35.03
N ILE A 764 -37.91 28.45 -34.19
CA ILE A 764 -36.56 27.93 -34.40
C ILE A 764 -36.57 26.41 -34.37
N LYS A 765 -37.18 25.79 -33.35
CA LYS A 765 -37.25 24.32 -33.22
C LYS A 765 -37.94 23.66 -34.42
N GLU A 766 -39.04 24.24 -34.90
CA GLU A 766 -39.73 23.79 -36.12
C GLU A 766 -38.82 23.92 -37.35
N SER A 767 -38.05 25.00 -37.45
CA SER A 767 -37.13 25.24 -38.57
C SER A 767 -35.92 24.30 -38.60
N ILE A 768 -35.27 24.05 -37.45
CA ILE A 768 -34.03 23.25 -37.38
C ILE A 768 -34.27 21.78 -37.05
N GLY A 769 -35.49 21.40 -36.64
CA GLY A 769 -35.86 20.02 -36.35
C GLY A 769 -35.22 19.44 -35.08
N THR A 770 -34.75 20.28 -34.15
CA THR A 770 -34.13 19.85 -32.88
C THR A 770 -34.34 20.88 -31.77
N SER A 771 -34.29 20.42 -30.51
CA SER A 771 -34.28 21.30 -29.31
C SER A 771 -32.89 21.83 -28.96
N VAL A 772 -31.86 21.41 -29.70
CA VAL A 772 -30.48 21.88 -29.56
C VAL A 772 -30.27 23.10 -30.47
N ILE A 773 -30.37 24.30 -29.90
CA ILE A 773 -30.39 25.57 -30.62
C ILE A 773 -29.01 26.24 -30.56
N PRO A 774 -28.38 26.57 -31.71
CA PRO A 774 -27.20 27.41 -31.75
C PRO A 774 -27.48 28.80 -31.16
N LEU A 775 -26.66 29.24 -30.21
CA LEU A 775 -26.91 30.44 -29.41
C LEU A 775 -27.07 31.71 -30.27
N GLY A 776 -26.32 31.83 -31.37
CA GLY A 776 -26.36 32.94 -32.31
C GLY A 776 -27.63 33.02 -33.14
N GLN A 777 -28.46 31.97 -33.21
CA GLN A 777 -29.75 31.99 -33.93
C GLN A 777 -30.84 32.73 -33.15
N LEU A 778 -30.69 32.91 -31.84
CA LEU A 778 -31.66 33.65 -31.03
C LEU A 778 -31.68 35.13 -31.44
N ARG A 779 -32.88 35.64 -31.68
CA ARG A 779 -33.18 37.07 -31.94
C ARG A 779 -33.99 37.69 -30.81
N VAL A 780 -34.64 36.86 -30.00
CA VAL A 780 -35.38 37.25 -28.80
C VAL A 780 -34.79 36.49 -27.63
N GLY A 781 -34.49 37.18 -26.52
CA GLY A 781 -33.89 36.57 -25.33
C GLY A 781 -34.31 37.28 -24.05
N SER A 782 -34.49 36.50 -22.99
CA SER A 782 -34.76 36.97 -21.63
C SER A 782 -33.46 36.98 -20.82
N TYR A 783 -33.55 36.97 -19.49
CA TYR A 783 -32.41 37.01 -18.56
C TYR A 783 -31.34 35.95 -18.88
N LEU A 784 -31.74 34.68 -19.08
CA LEU A 784 -30.81 33.58 -19.34
C LEU A 784 -30.09 33.72 -20.68
N GLU A 785 -30.84 33.89 -21.76
CA GLU A 785 -30.30 33.90 -23.12
C GLU A 785 -29.30 35.06 -23.30
N ARG A 786 -29.67 36.25 -22.80
CA ARG A 786 -28.81 37.44 -22.84
C ARG A 786 -27.56 37.27 -21.99
N ALA A 787 -27.68 36.74 -20.76
CA ALA A 787 -26.53 36.52 -19.90
C ALA A 787 -25.56 35.48 -20.49
N VAL A 788 -26.07 34.40 -21.07
CA VAL A 788 -25.25 33.36 -21.74
C VAL A 788 -24.55 33.94 -22.97
N LEU A 789 -25.24 34.68 -23.85
CA LEU A 789 -24.60 35.33 -25.00
C LEU A 789 -23.53 36.33 -24.57
N PHE A 790 -23.81 37.13 -23.54
CA PHE A 790 -22.81 38.06 -22.99
C PHE A 790 -21.58 37.31 -22.50
N LYS A 791 -21.73 36.26 -21.68
CA LYS A 791 -20.60 35.47 -21.17
C LYS A 791 -19.76 34.87 -22.30
N VAL A 792 -20.40 34.27 -23.30
CA VAL A 792 -19.72 33.63 -24.44
C VAL A 792 -18.92 34.65 -25.25
N LEU A 793 -19.51 35.81 -25.54
CA LEU A 793 -18.81 36.88 -26.26
C LEU A 793 -17.70 37.50 -25.40
N ALA A 794 -17.96 37.74 -24.11
CA ALA A 794 -17.00 38.27 -23.14
C ALA A 794 -15.74 37.40 -23.05
N ASP A 795 -15.89 36.07 -23.02
CA ASP A 795 -14.77 35.13 -23.00
C ASP A 795 -13.90 35.22 -24.27
N LYS A 796 -14.49 35.50 -25.44
CA LYS A 796 -13.77 35.67 -26.71
C LYS A 796 -13.00 36.99 -26.82
N ILE A 797 -13.38 37.98 -26.02
CA ILE A 797 -12.69 39.28 -25.92
C ILE A 797 -11.95 39.43 -24.58
N CYS A 798 -11.80 38.33 -23.83
CA CYS A 798 -11.07 38.20 -22.57
C CYS A 798 -11.60 39.05 -21.39
N LEU A 799 -12.88 39.41 -21.34
CA LEU A 799 -13.43 40.17 -20.21
C LEU A 799 -13.63 39.29 -18.96
N PRO A 800 -13.24 39.76 -17.76
CA PRO A 800 -13.35 39.00 -16.52
C PRO A 800 -14.80 38.97 -16.04
N THR A 801 -15.57 38.00 -16.52
CA THR A 801 -17.01 37.89 -16.28
C THR A 801 -17.39 36.57 -15.64
N ALA A 802 -18.32 36.62 -14.69
CA ALA A 802 -18.93 35.46 -14.06
C ALA A 802 -20.40 35.37 -14.52
N LEU A 803 -20.84 34.16 -14.87
CA LEU A 803 -22.23 33.90 -15.25
C LEU A 803 -22.94 33.29 -14.05
N VAL A 804 -24.08 33.87 -13.68
CA VAL A 804 -24.84 33.46 -12.49
C VAL A 804 -26.27 33.17 -12.88
N ARG A 805 -26.79 32.05 -12.41
CA ARG A 805 -28.19 31.64 -12.52
C ARG A 805 -28.87 31.86 -11.17
N GLY A 806 -29.96 32.59 -11.18
CA GLY A 806 -30.85 32.76 -10.05
C GLY A 806 -32.04 31.81 -10.09
N GLU A 807 -33.08 32.16 -9.34
CA GLU A 807 -34.32 31.40 -9.28
C GLU A 807 -35.24 31.72 -10.47
N TYR A 808 -36.18 30.82 -10.78
CA TYR A 808 -37.28 31.04 -11.74
C TYR A 808 -36.83 31.51 -13.14
N GLY A 809 -35.71 31.00 -13.65
CA GLY A 809 -35.22 31.31 -15.00
C GLY A 809 -34.43 32.62 -15.12
N THR A 810 -34.17 33.31 -14.00
CA THR A 810 -33.31 34.49 -13.98
C THR A 810 -31.83 34.12 -14.10
N ALA A 811 -31.05 34.93 -14.81
CA ALA A 811 -29.61 34.84 -14.86
C ALA A 811 -29.01 36.23 -15.14
N TRP A 812 -27.78 36.44 -14.73
CA TRP A 812 -27.07 37.71 -14.94
C TRP A 812 -25.57 37.48 -15.07
N VAL A 813 -24.87 38.54 -15.46
CA VAL A 813 -23.42 38.56 -15.52
C VAL A 813 -22.87 39.51 -14.45
N GLU A 814 -21.92 39.01 -13.68
CA GLU A 814 -21.10 39.82 -12.78
C GLU A 814 -19.74 40.06 -13.42
N ILE A 815 -19.22 41.27 -13.28
CA ILE A 815 -17.90 41.64 -13.82
C ILE A 815 -17.03 42.21 -12.69
N ALA A 816 -15.72 41.95 -12.80
CA ALA A 816 -14.72 42.58 -11.94
C ALA A 816 -14.21 43.87 -12.60
N ILE A 817 -14.61 45.02 -12.08
CA ILE A 817 -14.12 46.35 -12.51
C ILE A 817 -13.18 46.89 -11.43
N PRO A 818 -11.88 47.09 -11.72
CA PRO A 818 -10.95 47.69 -10.77
C PRO A 818 -11.40 49.10 -10.40
N GLN A 819 -11.51 49.38 -9.10
CA GLN A 819 -11.76 50.74 -8.62
C GLN A 819 -10.42 51.49 -8.62
N ILE A 820 -10.24 52.41 -9.57
CA ILE A 820 -9.14 53.37 -9.51
C ILE A 820 -9.68 54.56 -8.73
N GLU A 821 -9.28 54.72 -7.47
CA GLU A 821 -9.47 55.98 -6.76
C GLU A 821 -8.55 57.03 -7.41
N VAL A 822 -9.12 57.83 -8.32
CA VAL A 822 -8.47 59.06 -8.76
C VAL A 822 -8.68 60.07 -7.64
N PRO A 823 -7.61 60.61 -7.01
CA PRO A 823 -7.79 61.68 -6.03
C PRO A 823 -8.47 62.87 -6.73
N PRO A 824 -9.42 63.56 -6.08
CA PRO A 824 -10.07 64.71 -6.69
C PRO A 824 -9.01 65.77 -7.02
N GLU A 825 -8.95 66.14 -8.31
CA GLU A 825 -8.27 67.34 -8.77
C GLU A 825 -8.93 68.56 -8.09
N ASP A 826 -8.12 69.25 -7.28
CA ASP A 826 -8.29 70.58 -6.68
C ASP A 826 -8.23 70.57 -5.15
N THR A 827 -7.00 70.43 -4.65
CA THR A 827 -6.47 71.35 -3.63
C THR A 827 -4.96 71.35 -3.78
N SER A 828 -4.39 72.55 -3.86
CA SER A 828 -2.99 72.84 -4.14
C SER A 828 -2.02 71.94 -3.36
N PHE A 829 -1.12 71.29 -4.10
CA PHE A 829 0.03 70.50 -3.65
C PHE A 829 1.05 71.30 -2.80
N SER A 830 0.74 72.55 -2.43
CA SER A 830 1.62 73.48 -1.71
C SER A 830 1.34 73.59 -0.21
N GLU A 831 0.27 73.01 0.34
CA GLU A 831 -0.04 73.12 1.78
C GLU A 831 0.40 71.93 2.64
N TYR A 832 0.82 70.81 2.04
CA TYR A 832 1.26 69.61 2.80
C TYR A 832 2.77 69.49 3.02
N LEU A 833 3.58 70.39 2.44
CA LEU A 833 5.04 70.39 2.57
C LEU A 833 5.57 71.24 3.75
N MET A 834 4.69 71.79 4.58
CA MET A 834 5.08 72.63 5.73
C MET A 834 4.35 72.24 7.02
N GLN A 835 4.37 70.96 7.39
CA GLN A 835 4.23 70.56 8.80
C GLN A 835 5.22 69.44 9.11
N GLU A 836 6.20 69.77 9.95
CA GLU A 836 7.22 68.87 10.47
C GLU A 836 6.60 67.79 11.39
N GLY A 837 6.86 66.51 11.10
CA GLY A 837 6.54 65.37 11.97
C GLY A 837 6.87 64.01 11.29
N PRO A 838 7.42 63.00 11.99
CA PRO A 838 8.18 61.93 11.33
C PRO A 838 7.29 60.75 10.91
N CYS A 839 7.35 60.35 9.64
CA CYS A 839 6.97 58.99 9.23
C CYS A 839 7.71 58.59 7.94
N THR A 840 8.95 58.11 8.08
CA THR A 840 9.82 57.72 6.95
C THR A 840 9.84 56.21 6.63
N ASP A 841 9.07 55.35 7.30
CA ASP A 841 9.21 53.89 7.11
C ASP A 841 8.19 53.21 6.17
N TRP A 842 7.06 53.86 5.86
CA TRP A 842 6.05 53.30 4.94
C TRP A 842 6.49 53.40 3.47
N ILE A 843 7.03 54.55 3.07
CA ILE A 843 7.21 54.91 1.65
C ILE A 843 8.41 54.17 1.06
N ILE A 844 9.47 54.01 1.85
CA ILE A 844 10.69 53.30 1.43
C ILE A 844 10.39 51.81 1.20
N ARG A 845 9.49 51.20 1.98
CA ARG A 845 9.16 49.77 1.91
C ARG A 845 8.34 49.37 0.68
N ASN A 846 7.47 50.26 0.19
CA ASN A 846 6.68 50.01 -1.02
C ASN A 846 7.45 50.27 -2.31
N ILE A 847 8.41 51.21 -2.30
CA ILE A 847 9.28 51.46 -3.46
C ILE A 847 10.28 50.31 -3.64
N THR A 848 10.84 49.76 -2.55
CA THR A 848 11.73 48.57 -2.62
C THR A 848 11.00 47.30 -3.09
N LEU A 849 9.73 47.11 -2.72
CA LEU A 849 8.90 45.99 -3.20
C LEU A 849 8.57 46.06 -4.71
N MET A 850 8.49 47.26 -5.29
CA MET A 850 8.27 47.43 -6.73
C MET A 850 9.54 47.20 -7.55
N GLU A 851 10.70 47.62 -7.05
CA GLU A 851 12.00 47.42 -7.72
C GLU A 851 12.47 45.95 -7.65
N GLU A 852 12.24 45.24 -6.54
CA GLU A 852 12.58 43.80 -6.42
C GLU A 852 11.75 42.91 -7.37
N ASN A 853 10.46 43.24 -7.58
CA ASN A 853 9.58 42.50 -8.50
C ASN A 853 9.92 42.76 -9.99
N GLN A 854 10.43 43.94 -10.33
CA GLN A 854 10.95 44.23 -11.67
C GLN A 854 12.31 43.56 -11.95
N LEU A 855 13.11 43.30 -10.91
CA LEU A 855 14.39 42.59 -11.06
C LEU A 855 14.21 41.06 -11.16
N LEU A 856 13.24 40.50 -10.43
CA LEU A 856 12.90 39.07 -10.47
C LEU A 856 12.33 38.64 -11.83
N SER A 857 11.48 39.48 -12.42
CA SER A 857 10.90 39.25 -13.76
C SER A 857 11.97 39.31 -14.87
N LYS A 858 12.95 40.21 -14.77
CA LYS A 858 14.10 40.26 -15.70
C LYS A 858 15.04 39.06 -15.58
N LYS A 859 15.25 38.52 -14.37
CA LYS A 859 16.07 37.30 -14.17
C LYS A 859 15.40 36.05 -14.74
N LEU A 860 14.09 35.88 -14.57
CA LEU A 860 13.32 34.78 -15.14
C LEU A 860 13.32 34.79 -16.68
N PHE A 861 13.30 35.97 -17.30
CA PHE A 861 13.33 36.10 -18.77
C PHE A 861 14.68 35.72 -19.41
N SER A 862 15.79 35.84 -18.68
CA SER A 862 17.12 35.48 -19.20
C SER A 862 17.43 33.97 -19.19
N GLN A 863 16.69 33.17 -18.41
CA GLN A 863 16.90 31.71 -18.32
C GLN A 863 16.04 30.89 -19.29
N VAL A 864 15.14 31.51 -20.04
CA VAL A 864 14.20 30.82 -20.97
C VAL A 864 14.67 30.86 -22.43
N GLN A 865 15.76 31.55 -22.76
CA GLN A 865 16.28 31.66 -24.14
C GLN A 865 17.27 30.56 -24.58
N SER A 866 17.49 29.51 -23.79
CA SER A 866 18.19 28.32 -24.28
C SER A 866 17.23 27.12 -24.27
N VAL A 867 16.45 26.97 -25.33
CA VAL A 867 16.09 25.68 -25.98
C VAL A 867 15.15 25.98 -27.16
N SER A 868 15.72 25.87 -28.36
CA SER A 868 15.16 25.56 -29.68
C SER A 868 13.96 26.34 -30.25
N ASN A 869 14.29 27.09 -31.32
CA ASN A 869 13.47 27.45 -32.47
C ASN A 869 12.58 26.31 -33.01
N ILE A 870 11.26 26.45 -32.93
CA ILE A 870 10.29 25.79 -33.81
C ILE A 870 9.14 26.78 -34.03
N ALA A 871 8.80 27.08 -35.28
CA ALA A 871 7.65 27.91 -35.64
C ALA A 871 6.35 27.22 -35.22
N VAL A 872 5.52 27.89 -34.40
CA VAL A 872 4.24 27.35 -33.89
C VAL A 872 3.07 28.18 -34.45
N PRO A 873 2.07 27.54 -35.11
CA PRO A 873 0.81 28.19 -35.49
C PRO A 873 -0.05 28.49 -34.25
N TRP A 874 -0.73 29.63 -34.24
CA TRP A 874 -1.58 30.16 -33.15
C TRP A 874 -2.41 29.10 -32.40
N LYS A 875 -1.87 28.58 -31.29
CA LYS A 875 -2.60 27.75 -30.31
C LYS A 875 -2.85 28.58 -29.05
N LEU A 876 -4.08 28.51 -28.53
CA LEU A 876 -4.57 29.15 -27.31
C LEU A 876 -3.52 29.16 -26.18
N GLN A 877 -2.88 30.29 -25.94
CA GLN A 877 -2.19 30.61 -24.69
C GLN A 877 -3.21 31.26 -23.74
N GLN A 878 -3.22 30.81 -22.48
CA GLN A 878 -4.12 31.28 -21.42
C GLN A 878 -3.96 32.78 -21.16
N SER A 879 -5.07 33.49 -20.95
CA SER A 879 -5.07 34.89 -20.51
C SER A 879 -4.42 35.02 -19.13
N ILE A 880 -3.30 35.76 -19.04
CA ILE A 880 -2.62 36.05 -17.78
C ILE A 880 -3.34 37.23 -17.11
N PHE A 881 -4.35 36.96 -16.30
CA PHE A 881 -4.85 37.94 -15.31
C PHE A 881 -4.15 37.68 -13.96
N PRO A 882 -3.80 38.72 -13.16
CA PRO A 882 -3.48 38.56 -11.75
C PRO A 882 -4.76 38.19 -10.98
N SER A 883 -5.23 36.95 -11.14
CA SER A 883 -6.56 36.48 -10.76
C SER A 883 -6.80 36.37 -9.25
N LYS A 884 -5.75 36.27 -8.43
CA LYS A 884 -5.89 36.14 -6.97
C LYS A 884 -6.40 37.40 -6.28
N LEU A 885 -6.44 38.55 -6.96
CA LEU A 885 -6.83 39.85 -6.38
C LEU A 885 -8.13 40.44 -6.94
N MET A 886 -8.74 39.85 -7.98
CA MET A 886 -9.96 40.39 -8.61
C MET A 886 -11.20 39.59 -8.19
N LYS A 887 -12.18 40.28 -7.61
CA LYS A 887 -13.51 39.74 -7.31
C LYS A 887 -14.57 40.49 -8.12
N PRO A 888 -15.60 39.79 -8.65
CA PRO A 888 -16.72 40.48 -9.27
C PRO A 888 -17.34 41.45 -8.24
N ASN A 889 -17.58 42.69 -8.65
CA ASN A 889 -18.08 43.75 -7.77
C ASN A 889 -19.38 44.40 -8.30
N VAL A 890 -19.68 44.26 -9.59
CA VAL A 890 -20.90 44.80 -10.19
C VAL A 890 -21.61 43.77 -11.08
N ILE A 891 -22.94 43.85 -11.12
CA ILE A 891 -23.82 43.19 -12.09
C ILE A 891 -23.94 44.10 -13.32
N VAL A 892 -23.87 43.52 -14.50
CA VAL A 892 -24.15 44.21 -15.76
C VAL A 892 -25.63 44.02 -16.09
N ASP A 893 -26.40 45.10 -16.07
CA ASP A 893 -27.81 45.05 -16.47
C ASP A 893 -27.90 44.80 -17.98
N LEU A 894 -28.70 43.81 -18.37
CA LEU A 894 -28.96 43.41 -19.76
C LEU A 894 -30.45 43.54 -20.13
N ILE A 895 -31.30 43.95 -19.18
CA ILE A 895 -32.76 43.92 -19.30
C ILE A 895 -33.36 45.32 -19.27
N GLU A 896 -33.24 46.04 -18.14
CA GLU A 896 -33.92 47.33 -17.98
C GLU A 896 -33.13 48.47 -18.60
N LYS A 897 -31.83 48.54 -18.27
CA LYS A 897 -30.88 49.53 -18.78
C LYS A 897 -29.59 48.86 -19.23
N PRO A 898 -29.56 48.29 -20.45
CA PRO A 898 -28.39 47.58 -20.98
C PRO A 898 -27.09 48.36 -20.81
N GLY A 899 -26.12 47.79 -20.09
CA GLY A 899 -24.81 48.37 -19.84
C GLY A 899 -24.69 49.23 -18.57
N GLN A 900 -25.76 49.36 -17.79
CA GLN A 900 -25.67 49.92 -16.44
C GLN A 900 -24.95 48.94 -15.49
N PHE A 901 -24.01 49.46 -14.70
CA PHE A 901 -23.35 48.71 -13.63
C PHE A 901 -24.09 48.87 -12.31
N ILE A 902 -24.51 47.74 -11.74
CA ILE A 902 -25.25 47.68 -10.47
C ILE A 902 -24.34 47.03 -9.42
N PRO A 903 -23.97 47.73 -8.32
CA PRO A 903 -23.17 47.10 -7.27
C PRO A 903 -23.86 45.85 -6.72
N ILE A 904 -23.13 44.72 -6.61
CA ILE A 904 -23.71 43.40 -6.27
C ILE A 904 -24.47 43.41 -4.92
N HIS A 905 -24.04 44.25 -3.98
CA HIS A 905 -24.62 44.36 -2.63
C HIS A 905 -25.70 45.43 -2.49
N SER A 906 -26.00 46.18 -3.56
CA SER A 906 -27.07 47.18 -3.56
C SER A 906 -28.46 46.55 -3.51
N GLU A 907 -29.49 47.31 -3.13
CA GLU A 907 -30.89 46.86 -3.17
C GLU A 907 -31.32 46.40 -4.57
N LEU A 908 -30.89 47.12 -5.63
CA LEU A 908 -31.08 46.70 -7.02
C LEU A 908 -30.29 45.43 -7.37
N GLY A 909 -29.13 45.19 -6.75
CA GLY A 909 -28.41 43.93 -6.91
C GLY A 909 -29.12 42.75 -6.25
N LYS A 910 -29.86 42.99 -5.15
CA LYS A 910 -30.67 41.98 -4.48
C LYS A 910 -31.94 41.61 -5.27
N THR A 911 -32.51 42.52 -6.06
CA THR A 911 -33.69 42.21 -6.89
C THR A 911 -33.36 41.20 -8.00
N TYR A 912 -32.12 41.17 -8.49
CA TYR A 912 -31.63 40.12 -9.38
C TYR A 912 -31.57 38.73 -8.72
N LYS A 913 -31.44 38.67 -7.38
CA LYS A 913 -31.40 37.43 -6.60
C LYS A 913 -32.78 36.95 -6.12
N CYS A 914 -33.71 37.87 -5.92
CA CYS A 914 -35.05 37.59 -5.42
C CYS A 914 -36.09 38.29 -6.32
N LYS A 915 -36.88 37.53 -7.09
CA LYS A 915 -38.03 38.13 -7.78
C LYS A 915 -39.16 38.37 -6.78
N LYS A 916 -39.61 39.63 -6.61
CA LYS A 916 -40.95 39.92 -6.08
C LYS A 916 -41.95 39.58 -7.19
N ILE A 917 -42.91 38.71 -6.89
CA ILE A 917 -44.05 38.45 -7.76
C ILE A 917 -44.85 39.77 -7.83
N ILE A 918 -44.83 40.43 -8.98
CA ILE A 918 -45.84 41.44 -9.31
C ILE A 918 -46.79 40.73 -10.28
N CYS A 919 -47.92 40.29 -9.75
CA CYS A 919 -49.01 39.73 -10.54
C CYS A 919 -49.90 40.89 -10.99
N ASP A 920 -49.67 41.41 -12.19
CA ASP A 920 -50.55 42.41 -12.81
C ASP A 920 -51.76 41.72 -13.46
N LEU A 921 -52.56 41.03 -12.64
CA LEU A 921 -53.90 40.59 -13.00
C LEU A 921 -54.83 40.95 -11.84
N ILE A 922 -55.39 42.15 -11.93
CA ILE A 922 -56.65 42.47 -11.26
C ILE A 922 -57.73 41.64 -11.99
N CYS A 923 -58.04 40.46 -11.47
CA CYS A 923 -59.31 39.81 -11.73
C CYS A 923 -60.21 40.04 -10.51
N SER A 924 -61.22 40.89 -10.71
CA SER A 924 -62.36 41.07 -9.81
C SER A 924 -63.13 39.76 -9.62
N PRO A 925 -63.84 39.59 -8.49
CA PRO A 925 -64.53 38.36 -8.17
C PRO A 925 -65.86 38.32 -8.90
N GLU A 926 -66.14 37.25 -9.66
CA GLU A 926 -67.45 36.59 -9.79
C GLU A 926 -67.41 35.50 -10.88
N LEU A 927 -67.97 34.34 -10.49
CA LEU A 927 -68.34 33.13 -11.24
C LEU A 927 -67.25 32.12 -11.61
#